data_AF-A0A8H5I7S0-F1
#
_entry.id   AF-A0A8H5I7S0-F1
#
_cell.length_a   1.000
_cell.length_b   1.000
_cell.length_c   1.000
_cell.angle_alpha   90.00
_cell.angle_beta   90.00
_cell.angle_gamma   90.00
#
_symmetry.space_group_name_H-M   'P 1'
#
loop_
_entity.id
_entity.type
_entity.pdbx_description
1 polymer ?
#
loop_
_entity_poly.entity_id
_entity_poly.type
_entity_poly.pdbx_seq_one_letter_code
_entity_poly.pdbx_strand_id
1 'polypeptide(L)'
;MATRRLANWSHNLQYSDLPEDVIRAASRSFYNWVACTIAGSHHEATKIAHQTSSPFFGPPTASLLGHQGASRLDVQHAALINGIASHVHDYDDTHLDTIIHPTGPVASALLAAAEWRGGISGKEFITALVAGIEAECKAGLAVWPEHYDVGCLKAYYFHRRINWRGSWSLKDPETIPDKDNPCNWSRSSQVTGLREMFGSHCKSFHVGRAAQNGLLAAVMAEGGYTSSEVALEAKRGWAAVVSTNKPDVLQALDHWLSTENEVGLAGGNNGRWEILRNSFKPFPCGIVIHPIIDACIQVHEALINEGQNPAQIESVTAQVHPLVLELTGKKTPKDGLEAKFSVYHSGACGLLLGRATPSEYEDNVVLDPAIIAIRNRITANIDGSIAADSAKVSVVLQNGEVFTNYVEHAIGSRANPLSDEKMREKFIDGSSATKHATSKCRPISGDILFRDQFQLYPSFFRWDDQRCVLYLSSIYNASIAVWNPYSSSLQRIISIPGISHSGLEPSSSRLSGTVIDSTNNVLAAVVEADPFFLTAGNDINGDNFVVKVDLNTFASTKINLTATTKGQYGAFLDIDNGLSGDLYVNGGYPASILHVDCEDKVSPFYVREPTTPPRSFGFGGVLVKFAIRSGHHSPVVIPQTNYHNFSGAGSVSVPHRYGGKVLLMAEDVTATNTTGISVFISKDSWKSDRFLGFIESVDRKSEPASVAMSLASAHELGDRIYSSTLFYDNKVNPAMAGDRKDFSLRDITESVDALLKENGLNV
;
A
#
# COMPACT_ATOMS: atom_id res chain seq x y z
N MET A 1 -26.35 -35.42 -14.88
CA MET A 1 -26.28 -34.03 -15.39
C MET A 1 -25.31 -33.25 -14.53
N ALA A 2 -24.26 -32.72 -15.16
CA ALA A 2 -23.14 -32.05 -14.50
C ALA A 2 -23.55 -30.69 -13.91
N THR A 3 -24.34 -29.90 -14.65
CA THR A 3 -24.87 -28.61 -14.17
C THR A 3 -25.65 -28.79 -12.87
N ARG A 4 -26.59 -29.74 -12.84
CA ARG A 4 -27.42 -30.03 -11.66
C ARG A 4 -26.59 -30.59 -10.49
N ARG A 5 -25.61 -31.47 -10.76
CA ARG A 5 -24.70 -32.01 -9.73
C ARG A 5 -23.93 -30.90 -9.02
N LEU A 6 -23.30 -30.00 -9.76
CA LEU A 6 -22.55 -28.89 -9.19
C LEU A 6 -23.45 -27.93 -8.39
N ALA A 7 -24.64 -27.61 -8.92
CA ALA A 7 -25.62 -26.77 -8.22
C ALA A 7 -26.06 -27.41 -6.90
N ASN A 8 -26.41 -28.69 -6.91
CA ASN A 8 -26.84 -29.42 -5.72
C ASN A 8 -25.72 -29.60 -4.70
N TRP A 9 -24.53 -30.00 -5.15
CA TRP A 9 -23.35 -30.17 -4.31
C TRP A 9 -23.02 -28.88 -3.58
N SER A 10 -22.88 -27.78 -4.33
CA SER A 10 -22.56 -26.50 -3.73
C SER A 10 -23.68 -26.05 -2.77
N HIS A 11 -24.96 -26.23 -3.13
CA HIS A 11 -26.09 -25.84 -2.27
C HIS A 11 -26.13 -26.60 -0.95
N ASN A 12 -25.72 -27.86 -0.95
CA ASN A 12 -25.79 -28.72 0.22
C ASN A 12 -24.51 -28.68 1.06
N LEU A 13 -23.41 -28.13 0.55
CA LEU A 13 -22.15 -28.04 1.26
C LEU A 13 -22.27 -27.21 2.55
N GLN A 14 -21.80 -27.76 3.65
CA GLN A 14 -21.77 -27.13 4.96
C GLN A 14 -20.34 -26.96 5.46
N TYR A 15 -20.14 -26.00 6.36
CA TYR A 15 -18.84 -25.80 7.00
C TYR A 15 -18.32 -27.06 7.70
N SER A 16 -19.21 -27.89 8.27
CA SER A 16 -18.86 -29.16 8.92
C SER A 16 -18.37 -30.23 7.95
N ASP A 17 -18.64 -30.08 6.65
CA ASP A 17 -18.17 -31.01 5.62
C ASP A 17 -16.73 -30.69 5.17
N LEU A 18 -16.18 -29.56 5.61
CA LEU A 18 -14.85 -29.09 5.24
C LEU A 18 -13.80 -29.66 6.19
N PRO A 19 -12.83 -30.44 5.69
CA PRO A 19 -11.65 -30.81 6.46
C PRO A 19 -10.86 -29.60 6.97
N GLU A 20 -10.10 -29.77 8.05
CA GLU A 20 -9.33 -28.67 8.67
C GLU A 20 -8.29 -28.05 7.72
N ASP A 21 -7.63 -28.88 6.91
CA ASP A 21 -6.65 -28.43 5.92
C ASP A 21 -7.30 -27.64 4.79
N VAL A 22 -8.53 -27.97 4.39
CA VAL A 22 -9.35 -27.21 3.43
C VAL A 22 -9.75 -25.84 4.00
N ILE A 23 -10.17 -25.79 5.27
CA ILE A 23 -10.47 -24.53 5.96
C ILE A 23 -9.22 -23.65 6.04
N ARG A 24 -8.07 -24.25 6.34
CA ARG A 24 -6.78 -23.55 6.37
C ARG A 24 -6.39 -23.04 4.99
N ALA A 25 -6.54 -23.85 3.95
CA ALA A 25 -6.25 -23.45 2.56
C ALA A 25 -7.16 -22.30 2.11
N ALA A 26 -8.46 -22.35 2.43
CA ALA A 26 -9.41 -21.26 2.15
C ALA A 26 -9.01 -19.96 2.86
N SER A 27 -8.61 -20.07 4.13
CA SER A 27 -8.13 -18.92 4.91
C SER A 27 -6.87 -18.31 4.29
N ARG A 28 -5.93 -19.16 3.84
CA ARG A 28 -4.70 -18.74 3.15
C ARG A 28 -4.99 -18.11 1.79
N SER A 29 -5.92 -18.67 1.01
CA SER A 29 -6.41 -18.10 -0.23
C SER A 29 -6.97 -16.71 -0.03
N PHE A 30 -7.90 -16.53 0.92
CA PHE A 30 -8.47 -15.23 1.21
C PHE A 30 -7.41 -14.23 1.70
N TYR A 31 -6.49 -14.66 2.57
CA TYR A 31 -5.38 -13.83 3.04
C TYR A 31 -4.50 -13.33 1.90
N ASN A 32 -4.08 -14.23 1.00
CA ASN A 32 -3.29 -13.89 -0.18
C ASN A 32 -4.05 -12.94 -1.10
N TRP A 33 -5.35 -13.18 -1.32
CA TRP A 33 -6.19 -12.29 -2.11
C TRP A 33 -6.28 -10.88 -1.54
N VAL A 34 -6.47 -10.73 -0.22
CA VAL A 34 -6.48 -9.41 0.42
C VAL A 34 -5.14 -8.70 0.22
N ALA A 35 -4.02 -9.40 0.41
CA ALA A 35 -2.69 -8.84 0.19
C ALA A 35 -2.52 -8.31 -1.24
N CYS A 36 -2.86 -9.13 -2.25
CA CYS A 36 -2.75 -8.75 -3.65
C CYS A 36 -3.70 -7.59 -4.01
N THR A 37 -4.92 -7.59 -3.48
CA THR A 37 -5.91 -6.53 -3.72
C THR A 37 -5.45 -5.19 -3.15
N ILE A 38 -4.89 -5.18 -1.94
CA ILE A 38 -4.32 -3.97 -1.33
C ILE A 38 -3.11 -3.48 -2.15
N ALA A 39 -2.19 -4.37 -2.50
CA ALA A 39 -1.02 -4.01 -3.30
C ALA A 39 -1.38 -3.45 -4.69
N GLY A 40 -2.47 -3.94 -5.28
CA GLY A 40 -2.96 -3.51 -6.59
C GLY A 40 -3.97 -2.36 -6.58
N SER A 41 -4.38 -1.86 -5.40
CA SER A 41 -5.47 -0.87 -5.29
C SER A 41 -5.15 0.46 -5.97
N HIS A 42 -3.87 0.88 -5.91
CA HIS A 42 -3.40 2.14 -6.49
C HIS A 42 -2.72 1.98 -7.85
N HIS A 43 -2.72 0.77 -8.41
CA HIS A 43 -2.17 0.51 -9.74
C HIS A 43 -2.95 1.30 -10.80
N GLU A 44 -2.27 1.77 -11.85
CA GLU A 44 -2.87 2.60 -12.90
C GLU A 44 -4.12 1.95 -13.52
N ALA A 45 -4.03 0.67 -13.89
CA ALA A 45 -5.18 -0.10 -14.40
C ALA A 45 -6.41 -0.06 -13.47
N THR A 46 -6.21 -0.19 -12.15
CA THR A 46 -7.28 -0.12 -11.15
C THR A 46 -7.88 1.28 -11.07
N LYS A 47 -7.03 2.31 -11.06
CA LYS A 47 -7.45 3.72 -11.04
C LYS A 47 -8.24 4.08 -12.30
N ILE A 48 -7.76 3.69 -13.48
CA ILE A 48 -8.46 3.90 -14.75
C ILE A 48 -9.84 3.23 -14.71
N ALA A 49 -9.91 1.95 -14.31
CA ALA A 49 -11.19 1.24 -14.23
C ALA A 49 -12.16 1.91 -13.25
N HIS A 50 -11.68 2.36 -12.09
CA HIS A 50 -12.49 3.08 -11.11
C HIS A 50 -13.00 4.41 -11.67
N GLN A 51 -12.11 5.27 -12.16
CA GLN A 51 -12.45 6.61 -12.67
C GLN A 51 -13.42 6.55 -13.86
N THR A 52 -13.15 5.67 -14.82
CA THR A 52 -13.96 5.53 -16.04
C THR A 52 -15.33 4.91 -15.78
N SER A 53 -15.44 4.05 -14.77
CA SER A 53 -16.73 3.44 -14.38
C SER A 53 -17.56 4.32 -13.43
N SER A 54 -16.96 5.38 -12.88
CA SER A 54 -17.62 6.24 -11.88
C SER A 54 -19.00 6.81 -12.26
N PRO A 55 -19.29 7.12 -13.54
CA PRO A 55 -20.64 7.58 -13.92
C PRO A 55 -21.74 6.52 -13.73
N PHE A 56 -21.38 5.25 -13.57
CA PHE A 56 -22.31 4.12 -13.42
C PHE A 56 -22.42 3.59 -11.99
N PHE A 57 -21.71 4.21 -11.04
CA PHE A 57 -21.72 3.75 -9.66
C PHE A 57 -23.08 3.98 -9.00
N GLY A 58 -23.53 2.96 -8.28
CA GLY A 58 -24.72 3.02 -7.44
C GLY A 58 -24.40 3.40 -5.98
N PRO A 59 -25.36 3.20 -5.07
CA PRO A 59 -25.17 3.47 -3.65
C PRO A 59 -23.99 2.69 -3.03
N PRO A 60 -23.22 3.29 -2.10
CA PRO A 60 -22.02 2.67 -1.52
C PRO A 60 -22.37 1.57 -0.50
N THR A 61 -22.39 0.31 -0.95
CA THR A 61 -22.79 -0.85 -0.13
C THR A 61 -21.67 -1.84 0.18
N ALA A 62 -20.54 -1.77 -0.54
CA ALA A 62 -19.41 -2.67 -0.39
C ALA A 62 -18.07 -1.90 -0.43
N SER A 63 -17.08 -2.39 0.31
CA SER A 63 -15.78 -1.75 0.49
C SER A 63 -14.85 -1.96 -0.69
N LEU A 64 -14.09 -0.90 -0.98
CA LEU A 64 -12.98 -0.92 -1.90
C LEU A 64 -11.67 -1.06 -1.11
N LEU A 65 -11.00 -2.20 -1.27
CA LEU A 65 -9.82 -2.50 -0.47
C LEU A 65 -8.61 -1.66 -0.88
N GLY A 66 -7.71 -1.40 0.08
CA GLY A 66 -6.49 -0.64 -0.16
C GLY A 66 -6.70 0.84 -0.46
N HIS A 67 -7.88 1.41 -0.20
CA HIS A 67 -8.17 2.84 -0.37
C HIS A 67 -8.28 3.54 0.99
N GLN A 68 -7.77 4.77 1.08
CA GLN A 68 -7.95 5.59 2.27
C GLN A 68 -9.43 5.94 2.50
N GLY A 69 -9.79 6.27 3.74
CA GLY A 69 -11.13 6.79 4.05
C GLY A 69 -12.29 5.78 4.15
N ALA A 70 -12.05 4.46 4.09
CA ALA A 70 -13.13 3.46 4.00
C ALA A 70 -14.03 3.68 2.77
N SER A 71 -13.38 3.92 1.62
CA SER A 71 -14.05 4.04 0.33
C SER A 71 -14.96 2.83 0.06
N ARG A 72 -16.16 3.12 -0.45
CA ARG A 72 -17.20 2.13 -0.74
C ARG A 72 -17.85 2.45 -2.09
N LEU A 73 -18.21 1.41 -2.81
CA LEU A 73 -18.96 1.45 -4.08
C LEU A 73 -20.21 0.58 -3.96
N ASP A 74 -21.07 0.58 -4.97
CA ASP A 74 -22.10 -0.44 -5.06
C ASP A 74 -21.49 -1.84 -5.21
N VAL A 75 -22.26 -2.84 -4.83
CA VAL A 75 -21.83 -4.24 -4.77
C VAL A 75 -21.23 -4.76 -6.09
N GLN A 76 -21.74 -4.32 -7.25
CA GLN A 76 -21.24 -4.80 -8.54
C GLN A 76 -19.91 -4.16 -8.91
N HIS A 77 -19.77 -2.85 -8.70
CA HIS A 77 -18.52 -2.16 -8.99
C HIS A 77 -17.44 -2.45 -7.94
N ALA A 78 -17.79 -2.67 -6.67
CA ALA A 78 -16.84 -3.15 -5.67
C ALA A 78 -16.25 -4.51 -6.06
N ALA A 79 -17.09 -5.45 -6.52
CA ALA A 79 -16.63 -6.75 -7.01
C ALA A 79 -15.72 -6.61 -8.25
N LEU A 80 -16.08 -5.73 -9.20
CA LEU A 80 -15.27 -5.46 -10.39
C LEU A 80 -13.90 -4.88 -10.04
N ILE A 81 -13.85 -3.79 -9.28
CA ILE A 81 -12.61 -3.07 -9.01
C ILE A 81 -11.69 -3.85 -8.06
N ASN A 82 -12.22 -4.50 -7.02
CA ASN A 82 -11.40 -5.38 -6.17
C ASN A 82 -10.86 -6.58 -6.97
N GLY A 83 -11.65 -7.13 -7.91
CA GLY A 83 -11.18 -8.22 -8.77
C GLY A 83 -10.05 -7.78 -9.70
N ILE A 84 -10.16 -6.59 -10.30
CA ILE A 84 -9.06 -5.98 -11.08
C ILE A 84 -7.83 -5.82 -10.19
N ALA A 85 -7.97 -5.12 -9.05
CA ALA A 85 -6.88 -4.85 -8.13
C ALA A 85 -6.18 -6.13 -7.63
N SER A 86 -6.93 -7.21 -7.40
CA SER A 86 -6.35 -8.49 -6.98
C SER A 86 -5.41 -9.13 -8.01
N HIS A 87 -5.55 -8.79 -9.30
CA HIS A 87 -4.85 -9.44 -10.41
C HIS A 87 -3.90 -8.53 -11.19
N VAL A 88 -3.92 -7.19 -11.00
CA VAL A 88 -3.06 -6.24 -11.75
C VAL A 88 -1.57 -6.55 -11.68
N HIS A 89 -1.12 -7.12 -10.56
CA HIS A 89 0.28 -7.48 -10.36
C HIS A 89 0.63 -8.90 -10.80
N ASP A 90 -0.34 -9.70 -11.28
CA ASP A 90 -0.11 -11.12 -11.58
C ASP A 90 0.44 -11.91 -10.37
N TYR A 91 0.15 -11.44 -9.16
CA TYR A 91 0.74 -11.89 -7.90
C TYR A 91 -0.19 -12.78 -7.08
N ASP A 92 -1.43 -12.94 -7.52
CA ASP A 92 -2.44 -13.79 -6.95
C ASP A 92 -2.14 -15.28 -7.12
N ASP A 93 -2.99 -16.12 -6.56
CA ASP A 93 -2.80 -17.56 -6.56
C ASP A 93 -3.01 -18.20 -7.94
N THR A 94 -2.51 -19.42 -8.10
CA THR A 94 -2.64 -20.17 -9.35
C THR A 94 -2.88 -21.65 -9.07
N HIS A 95 -3.96 -22.18 -9.61
CA HIS A 95 -4.24 -23.60 -9.65
C HIS A 95 -3.41 -24.25 -10.77
N LEU A 96 -2.27 -24.85 -10.42
CA LEU A 96 -1.23 -25.27 -11.36
C LEU A 96 -1.71 -26.25 -12.44
N ASP A 97 -2.66 -27.15 -12.13
CA ASP A 97 -3.13 -28.15 -13.10
C ASP A 97 -3.94 -27.54 -14.26
N THR A 98 -4.43 -26.30 -14.10
CA THR A 98 -5.23 -25.59 -15.10
C THR A 98 -4.73 -24.18 -15.40
N ILE A 99 -3.75 -23.67 -14.64
CA ILE A 99 -3.24 -22.28 -14.66
C ILE A 99 -4.34 -21.24 -14.31
N ILE A 100 -5.38 -21.66 -13.59
CA ILE A 100 -6.51 -20.80 -13.20
C ILE A 100 -6.11 -19.91 -12.02
N HIS A 101 -6.70 -18.72 -11.90
CA HIS A 101 -6.54 -17.80 -10.76
C HIS A 101 -7.84 -17.76 -9.93
N PRO A 102 -8.09 -18.75 -9.07
CA PRO A 102 -9.46 -19.04 -8.62
C PRO A 102 -9.95 -18.11 -7.51
N THR A 103 -9.06 -17.58 -6.67
CA THR A 103 -9.52 -16.80 -5.51
C THR A 103 -9.94 -15.38 -5.89
N GLY A 104 -9.20 -14.74 -6.79
CA GLY A 104 -9.44 -13.36 -7.28
C GLY A 104 -10.91 -13.00 -7.44
N PRO A 105 -11.62 -13.66 -8.36
CA PRO A 105 -13.00 -13.32 -8.67
C PRO A 105 -14.01 -13.84 -7.64
N VAL A 106 -13.78 -15.03 -7.08
CA VAL A 106 -14.68 -15.62 -6.08
C VAL A 106 -14.68 -14.76 -4.81
N ALA A 107 -13.51 -14.40 -4.29
CA ALA A 107 -13.39 -13.58 -3.09
C ALA A 107 -13.90 -12.15 -3.30
N SER A 108 -13.63 -11.55 -4.47
CA SER A 108 -14.10 -10.20 -4.80
C SER A 108 -15.62 -10.10 -4.83
N ALA A 109 -16.29 -11.09 -5.42
CA ALA A 109 -17.75 -11.17 -5.42
C ALA A 109 -18.30 -11.47 -4.02
N LEU A 110 -17.66 -12.38 -3.26
CA LEU A 110 -18.17 -12.83 -1.96
C LEU A 110 -18.07 -11.75 -0.91
N LEU A 111 -16.95 -11.02 -0.87
CA LEU A 111 -16.77 -9.94 0.09
C LEU A 111 -17.78 -8.83 -0.17
N ALA A 112 -17.92 -8.40 -1.42
CA ALA A 112 -18.89 -7.39 -1.79
C ALA A 112 -20.33 -7.82 -1.40
N ALA A 113 -20.72 -9.06 -1.74
CA ALA A 113 -22.04 -9.58 -1.41
C ALA A 113 -22.27 -9.72 0.10
N ALA A 114 -21.26 -10.16 0.85
CA ALA A 114 -21.35 -10.33 2.30
C ALA A 114 -21.52 -8.98 3.02
N GLU A 115 -20.81 -7.95 2.58
CA GLU A 115 -20.94 -6.59 3.11
C GLU A 115 -22.29 -5.95 2.74
N TRP A 116 -22.70 -6.10 1.48
CA TRP A 116 -23.98 -5.58 1.01
C TRP A 116 -25.18 -6.20 1.74
N ARG A 117 -25.15 -7.51 2.00
CA ARG A 117 -26.23 -8.22 2.69
C ARG A 117 -26.19 -8.02 4.21
N GLY A 118 -25.00 -7.99 4.80
CA GLY A 118 -24.79 -7.98 6.24
C GLY A 118 -25.17 -9.30 6.92
N GLY A 119 -24.67 -9.50 8.14
CA GLY A 119 -25.05 -10.65 8.99
C GLY A 119 -24.41 -12.00 8.63
N ILE A 120 -23.36 -12.00 7.82
CA ILE A 120 -22.77 -13.23 7.26
C ILE A 120 -21.61 -13.68 8.13
N SER A 121 -21.67 -14.92 8.62
CA SER A 121 -20.62 -15.45 9.47
C SER A 121 -19.37 -15.82 8.66
N GLY A 122 -18.19 -15.79 9.31
CA GLY A 122 -16.95 -16.25 8.67
C GLY A 122 -17.02 -17.70 8.20
N LYS A 123 -17.78 -18.57 8.88
CA LYS A 123 -18.00 -19.95 8.46
C LYS A 123 -18.77 -20.06 7.14
N GLU A 124 -19.83 -19.26 6.99
CA GLU A 124 -20.59 -19.20 5.74
C GLU A 124 -19.77 -18.62 4.61
N PHE A 125 -18.99 -17.57 4.89
CA PHE A 125 -18.07 -16.97 3.93
C PHE A 125 -17.03 -17.99 3.43
N ILE A 126 -16.36 -18.70 4.33
CA ILE A 126 -15.36 -19.72 3.98
C ILE A 126 -15.98 -20.88 3.20
N THR A 127 -17.18 -21.34 3.58
CA THR A 127 -17.89 -22.41 2.85
C THR A 127 -18.21 -21.99 1.42
N ALA A 128 -18.70 -20.76 1.23
CA ALA A 128 -18.98 -20.21 -0.09
C ALA A 128 -17.71 -20.00 -0.93
N LEU A 129 -16.60 -19.58 -0.29
CA LEU A 129 -15.30 -19.42 -0.95
C LEU A 129 -14.77 -20.76 -1.47
N VAL A 130 -14.80 -21.80 -0.64
CA VAL A 130 -14.42 -23.16 -1.05
C VAL A 130 -15.31 -23.64 -2.21
N ALA A 131 -16.63 -23.51 -2.09
CA ALA A 131 -17.56 -23.94 -3.14
C ALA A 131 -17.31 -23.25 -4.49
N GLY A 132 -17.00 -21.95 -4.48
CA GLY A 132 -16.69 -21.19 -5.70
C GLY A 132 -15.37 -21.62 -6.34
N ILE A 133 -14.31 -21.77 -5.54
CA ILE A 133 -12.99 -22.22 -6.01
C ILE A 133 -13.06 -23.64 -6.58
N GLU A 134 -13.74 -24.57 -5.88
CA GLU A 134 -13.90 -25.94 -6.37
C GLU A 134 -14.67 -26.00 -7.69
N ALA A 135 -15.79 -25.28 -7.78
CA ALA A 135 -16.61 -25.25 -8.99
C ALA A 135 -15.81 -24.79 -10.21
N GLU A 136 -14.98 -23.76 -10.03
CA GLU A 136 -14.12 -23.23 -11.06
C GLU A 136 -12.98 -24.17 -11.45
N CYS A 137 -12.24 -24.69 -10.47
CA CYS A 137 -11.12 -25.58 -10.72
C CYS A 137 -11.59 -26.87 -11.42
N LYS A 138 -12.68 -27.48 -10.96
CA LYS A 138 -13.24 -28.71 -11.57
C LYS A 138 -13.76 -28.48 -12.98
N ALA A 139 -14.45 -27.36 -13.21
CA ALA A 139 -14.89 -27.01 -14.57
C ALA A 139 -13.68 -26.76 -15.49
N GLY A 140 -12.65 -26.09 -14.99
CA GLY A 140 -11.39 -25.87 -15.71
C GLY A 140 -10.69 -27.17 -16.10
N LEU A 141 -10.63 -28.14 -15.16
CA LEU A 141 -10.04 -29.46 -15.40
C LEU A 141 -10.78 -30.24 -16.51
N ALA A 142 -12.10 -30.02 -16.66
CA ALA A 142 -12.88 -30.65 -17.71
C ALA A 142 -12.49 -30.18 -19.12
N VAL A 143 -12.21 -28.89 -19.29
CA VAL A 143 -11.93 -28.25 -20.58
C VAL A 143 -10.44 -28.07 -20.87
N TRP A 144 -9.56 -28.34 -19.90
CA TRP A 144 -8.10 -28.30 -20.06
C TRP A 144 -7.58 -29.41 -21.00
N PRO A 145 -6.51 -29.18 -21.78
CA PRO A 145 -5.82 -27.90 -22.04
C PRO A 145 -6.47 -27.04 -23.14
N GLU A 146 -7.32 -27.65 -23.99
CA GLU A 146 -7.72 -27.07 -25.28
C GLU A 146 -8.30 -25.66 -25.19
N HIS A 147 -9.17 -25.38 -24.21
CA HIS A 147 -9.77 -24.05 -24.06
C HIS A 147 -8.73 -22.92 -23.92
N TYR A 148 -7.57 -23.24 -23.32
CA TYR A 148 -6.47 -22.31 -23.14
C TYR A 148 -5.66 -22.12 -24.43
N ASP A 149 -5.50 -23.20 -25.22
CA ASP A 149 -4.78 -23.20 -26.50
C ASP A 149 -5.56 -22.44 -27.58
N VAL A 150 -6.89 -22.50 -27.57
CA VAL A 150 -7.76 -21.73 -28.49
C VAL A 150 -7.99 -20.28 -28.03
N GLY A 151 -7.41 -19.88 -26.89
CA GLY A 151 -7.36 -18.50 -26.43
C GLY A 151 -8.53 -18.03 -25.55
N CYS A 152 -9.33 -18.92 -24.96
CA CYS A 152 -10.44 -18.56 -24.07
C CYS A 152 -10.00 -18.46 -22.59
N LEU A 153 -10.42 -17.41 -21.89
CA LEU A 153 -10.20 -17.23 -20.46
C LEU A 153 -11.37 -17.78 -19.62
N LYS A 154 -11.05 -18.21 -18.40
CA LYS A 154 -11.83 -19.13 -17.55
C LYS A 154 -13.13 -18.54 -16.99
N ALA A 155 -14.07 -19.43 -16.69
CA ALA A 155 -15.40 -19.14 -16.14
C ALA A 155 -15.39 -19.28 -14.61
N TYR A 156 -15.95 -18.30 -13.90
CA TYR A 156 -15.88 -18.18 -12.44
C TYR A 156 -17.25 -18.35 -11.78
N TYR A 157 -17.31 -19.03 -10.62
CA TYR A 157 -18.54 -19.59 -10.05
C TYR A 157 -18.93 -18.93 -8.71
N PHE A 158 -20.23 -18.71 -8.47
CA PHE A 158 -20.73 -18.06 -7.24
C PHE A 158 -21.87 -18.84 -6.57
N HIS A 159 -21.85 -18.88 -5.23
CA HIS A 159 -22.69 -19.71 -4.37
C HIS A 159 -23.90 -18.97 -3.74
N ARG A 160 -25.00 -19.69 -3.43
CA ARG A 160 -26.32 -19.18 -2.98
C ARG A 160 -26.53 -19.15 -1.45
N ARG A 161 -25.79 -19.90 -0.63
CA ARG A 161 -25.99 -19.91 0.83
C ARG A 161 -25.13 -18.90 1.58
N ILE A 162 -25.59 -17.66 1.55
CA ILE A 162 -25.31 -16.65 2.55
C ILE A 162 -26.64 -16.51 3.32
N ASN A 163 -26.80 -17.17 4.48
CA ASN A 163 -28.12 -17.37 5.08
C ASN A 163 -28.78 -16.08 5.55
N TRP A 164 -29.98 -15.88 5.03
CA TRP A 164 -31.06 -15.09 5.62
C TRP A 164 -31.53 -15.74 6.94
N ARG A 165 -31.25 -15.10 8.07
CA ARG A 165 -32.05 -15.24 9.30
C ARG A 165 -32.27 -13.86 9.92
N GLY A 166 -33.34 -13.19 9.53
CA GLY A 166 -33.75 -11.93 10.16
C GLY A 166 -34.98 -11.28 9.53
N SER A 167 -36.16 -11.63 10.06
CA SER A 167 -37.47 -10.98 9.85
C SER A 167 -38.01 -10.94 8.42
N TRP A 168 -38.96 -11.82 8.08
CA TRP A 168 -40.32 -11.46 7.63
C TRP A 168 -41.20 -12.70 7.76
N SER A 169 -42.04 -12.68 8.79
CA SER A 169 -43.23 -13.52 8.88
C SER A 169 -44.17 -13.11 7.75
N LEU A 170 -44.35 -13.95 6.73
CA LEU A 170 -45.58 -13.97 5.96
C LEU A 170 -46.10 -15.41 5.87
N LYS A 171 -47.26 -15.58 6.50
CA LYS A 171 -48.17 -16.70 6.41
C LYS A 171 -48.61 -16.84 4.95
N ASP A 172 -48.14 -17.87 4.24
CA ASP A 172 -48.98 -18.75 3.41
C ASP A 172 -48.10 -19.77 2.66
N PRO A 173 -48.34 -21.11 2.76
CA PRO A 173 -47.50 -22.11 2.11
C PRO A 173 -47.78 -22.37 0.62
N GLU A 174 -48.82 -21.77 0.01
CA GLU A 174 -49.38 -22.30 -1.26
C GLU A 174 -49.12 -21.48 -2.54
N THR A 175 -48.33 -20.40 -2.51
CA THR A 175 -48.07 -19.55 -3.70
C THR A 175 -46.60 -19.32 -4.03
N ILE A 176 -45.70 -20.21 -3.60
CA ILE A 176 -44.30 -20.19 -4.04
C ILE A 176 -44.19 -21.05 -5.31
N PRO A 177 -43.83 -20.50 -6.48
CA PRO A 177 -43.52 -21.29 -7.66
C PRO A 177 -42.32 -22.18 -7.33
N ASP A 178 -42.59 -23.48 -7.30
CA ASP A 178 -41.67 -24.63 -7.23
C ASP A 178 -40.37 -24.47 -6.40
N LYS A 179 -40.42 -25.01 -5.18
CA LYS A 179 -39.28 -25.08 -4.24
C LYS A 179 -38.17 -26.04 -4.70
N ASP A 180 -38.37 -26.78 -5.80
CA ASP A 180 -37.42 -27.78 -6.32
C ASP A 180 -36.56 -27.29 -7.50
N ASN A 181 -36.55 -25.99 -7.84
CA ASN A 181 -35.85 -25.51 -9.03
C ASN A 181 -34.36 -25.16 -8.76
N PRO A 182 -33.38 -25.97 -9.18
CA PRO A 182 -31.95 -25.69 -8.99
C PRO A 182 -31.57 -24.44 -9.79
N CYS A 183 -30.72 -23.59 -9.20
CA CYS A 183 -30.14 -22.38 -9.79
C CYS A 183 -30.08 -22.39 -11.34
N ASN A 184 -30.91 -21.55 -11.97
CA ASN A 184 -30.90 -21.34 -13.42
C ASN A 184 -29.60 -20.61 -13.84
N TRP A 185 -28.73 -21.27 -14.59
CA TRP A 185 -27.33 -20.89 -14.81
C TRP A 185 -27.10 -19.80 -15.89
N SER A 186 -27.69 -18.61 -15.73
CA SER A 186 -27.48 -17.42 -16.59
C SER A 186 -26.02 -16.90 -16.65
N ARG A 187 -25.07 -17.63 -16.05
CA ARG A 187 -23.62 -17.38 -16.02
C ARG A 187 -22.91 -17.86 -17.28
N SER A 188 -23.30 -19.01 -17.84
CA SER A 188 -22.63 -19.58 -19.01
C SER A 188 -22.71 -18.69 -20.25
N SER A 189 -23.69 -17.78 -20.31
CA SER A 189 -23.83 -16.80 -21.38
C SER A 189 -22.91 -15.59 -21.24
N GLN A 190 -22.23 -15.42 -20.10
CA GLN A 190 -21.40 -14.25 -19.78
C GLN A 190 -19.91 -14.61 -19.60
N VAL A 191 -19.52 -15.82 -20.02
CA VAL A 191 -18.12 -16.27 -19.99
C VAL A 191 -17.40 -15.60 -21.16
N THR A 192 -16.54 -14.63 -20.84
CA THR A 192 -15.73 -13.92 -21.82
C THR A 192 -14.32 -13.70 -21.31
N GLY A 193 -13.36 -13.76 -22.21
CA GLY A 193 -11.98 -13.40 -21.97
C GLY A 193 -11.07 -14.04 -23.00
N LEU A 194 -10.11 -13.27 -23.53
CA LEU A 194 -9.23 -13.70 -24.59
C LEU A 194 -7.78 -13.67 -24.13
N ARG A 195 -7.03 -14.75 -24.37
CA ARG A 195 -5.59 -14.84 -24.02
C ARG A 195 -4.75 -13.79 -24.75
N GLU A 196 -5.18 -13.37 -25.94
CA GLU A 196 -4.53 -12.29 -26.72
C GLU A 196 -4.39 -10.97 -25.93
N MET A 197 -5.23 -10.75 -24.92
CA MET A 197 -5.20 -9.53 -24.11
C MET A 197 -4.07 -9.51 -23.05
N PHE A 198 -3.26 -10.57 -22.98
CA PHE A 198 -2.14 -10.65 -22.03
C PHE A 198 -1.09 -9.59 -22.32
N GLY A 199 -0.51 -9.00 -21.26
CA GLY A 199 0.37 -7.84 -21.40
C GLY A 199 -0.37 -6.50 -21.56
N SER A 200 -1.66 -6.46 -21.23
CA SER A 200 -2.46 -5.22 -21.15
C SER A 200 -3.29 -5.19 -19.86
N HIS A 201 -3.85 -4.04 -19.51
CA HIS A 201 -4.81 -3.90 -18.39
C HIS A 201 -6.01 -4.85 -18.48
N CYS A 202 -6.36 -5.29 -19.70
CA CYS A 202 -7.52 -6.13 -19.96
C CYS A 202 -7.39 -7.54 -19.35
N LYS A 203 -6.17 -8.02 -19.09
CA LYS A 203 -5.97 -9.29 -18.37
C LYS A 203 -6.63 -9.27 -16.98
N SER A 204 -6.41 -8.20 -16.22
CA SER A 204 -6.98 -8.00 -14.88
C SER A 204 -8.45 -7.62 -14.92
N PHE A 205 -8.90 -6.95 -15.99
CA PHE A 205 -10.32 -6.73 -16.25
C PHE A 205 -11.10 -8.05 -16.31
N HIS A 206 -10.54 -9.13 -16.86
CA HIS A 206 -11.23 -10.42 -16.90
C HIS A 206 -11.59 -10.95 -15.50
N VAL A 207 -10.69 -10.81 -14.52
CA VAL A 207 -10.93 -11.26 -13.13
C VAL A 207 -12.02 -10.40 -12.48
N GLY A 208 -11.95 -9.08 -12.62
CA GLY A 208 -13.00 -8.20 -12.10
C GLY A 208 -14.36 -8.44 -12.77
N ARG A 209 -14.37 -8.58 -14.10
CA ARG A 209 -15.61 -8.80 -14.85
C ARG A 209 -16.24 -10.14 -14.52
N ALA A 210 -15.43 -11.15 -14.29
CA ALA A 210 -15.88 -12.44 -13.80
C ALA A 210 -16.56 -12.36 -12.42
N ALA A 211 -15.95 -11.64 -11.47
CA ALA A 211 -16.55 -11.42 -10.16
C ALA A 211 -17.93 -10.74 -10.29
N GLN A 212 -17.99 -9.66 -11.08
CA GLN A 212 -19.22 -8.91 -11.33
C GLN A 212 -20.31 -9.75 -12.00
N ASN A 213 -19.97 -10.51 -13.04
CA ASN A 213 -20.92 -11.37 -13.76
C ASN A 213 -21.45 -12.49 -12.86
N GLY A 214 -20.58 -13.12 -12.07
CA GLY A 214 -20.95 -14.21 -11.15
C GLY A 214 -21.95 -13.74 -10.09
N LEU A 215 -21.68 -12.56 -9.51
CA LEU A 215 -22.56 -11.88 -8.56
C LEU A 215 -23.91 -11.51 -9.20
N LEU A 216 -23.89 -10.84 -10.35
CA LEU A 216 -25.11 -10.41 -11.04
C LEU A 216 -26.02 -11.59 -11.38
N ALA A 217 -25.45 -12.67 -11.90
CA ALA A 217 -26.20 -13.87 -12.21
C ALA A 217 -26.81 -14.53 -10.97
N ALA A 218 -26.12 -14.50 -9.82
CA ALA A 218 -26.67 -14.99 -8.56
C ALA A 218 -27.90 -14.16 -8.12
N VAL A 219 -27.80 -12.84 -8.20
CA VAL A 219 -28.90 -11.91 -7.88
C VAL A 219 -30.08 -12.07 -8.84
N MET A 220 -29.83 -12.22 -10.15
CA MET A 220 -30.89 -12.47 -11.14
C MET A 220 -31.60 -13.80 -10.87
N ALA A 221 -30.85 -14.86 -10.54
CA ALA A 221 -31.43 -16.16 -10.22
C ALA A 221 -32.30 -16.11 -8.95
N GLU A 222 -31.91 -15.31 -7.95
CA GLU A 222 -32.75 -15.06 -6.76
C GLU A 222 -34.06 -14.35 -7.10
N GLY A 223 -34.04 -13.46 -8.09
CA GLY A 223 -35.23 -12.80 -8.64
C GLY A 223 -36.08 -13.68 -9.57
N GLY A 224 -35.75 -14.96 -9.74
CA GLY A 224 -36.49 -15.90 -10.59
C GLY A 224 -36.16 -15.82 -12.09
N TYR A 225 -35.07 -15.14 -12.47
CA TYR A 225 -34.63 -15.09 -13.87
C TYR A 225 -34.22 -16.49 -14.36
N THR A 226 -34.83 -16.97 -15.44
CA THR A 226 -34.68 -18.35 -15.92
C THR A 226 -33.50 -18.52 -16.90
N SER A 227 -33.00 -19.75 -17.03
CA SER A 227 -31.88 -20.11 -17.92
C SER A 227 -31.89 -21.62 -18.21
N SER A 228 -30.91 -22.13 -18.95
CA SER A 228 -30.80 -23.56 -19.23
C SER A 228 -30.31 -24.35 -18.01
N GLU A 229 -31.02 -25.45 -17.68
CA GLU A 229 -30.63 -26.38 -16.61
C GLU A 229 -29.45 -27.30 -16.94
N VAL A 230 -28.97 -27.25 -18.19
CA VAL A 230 -27.90 -28.10 -18.74
C VAL A 230 -26.83 -27.24 -19.42
N ALA A 231 -26.64 -26.01 -18.94
CA ALA A 231 -25.81 -25.01 -19.59
C ALA A 231 -24.34 -25.42 -19.75
N LEU A 232 -23.81 -26.31 -18.91
CA LEU A 232 -22.43 -26.81 -19.02
C LEU A 232 -22.31 -27.94 -20.06
N GLU A 233 -23.19 -28.94 -19.98
CA GLU A 233 -23.08 -30.21 -20.72
C GLU A 233 -23.92 -30.31 -22.01
N ALA A 234 -24.78 -29.34 -22.30
CA ALA A 234 -25.62 -29.39 -23.50
C ALA A 234 -24.78 -29.50 -24.79
N LYS A 235 -25.39 -29.99 -25.88
CA LYS A 235 -24.75 -30.03 -27.21
C LYS A 235 -24.19 -28.67 -27.66
N ARG A 236 -24.81 -27.57 -27.21
CA ARG A 236 -24.37 -26.17 -27.41
C ARG A 236 -24.07 -25.49 -26.08
N GLY A 237 -23.73 -26.28 -25.06
CA GLY A 237 -23.37 -25.83 -23.72
C GLY A 237 -21.92 -25.35 -23.68
N TRP A 238 -21.56 -24.72 -22.57
CA TRP A 238 -20.27 -24.07 -22.39
C TRP A 238 -19.08 -24.96 -22.74
N ALA A 239 -19.04 -26.20 -22.21
CA ALA A 239 -17.90 -27.10 -22.41
C ALA A 239 -17.67 -27.45 -23.89
N ALA A 240 -18.76 -27.66 -24.65
CA ALA A 240 -18.68 -27.95 -26.08
C ALA A 240 -18.29 -26.72 -26.92
N VAL A 241 -18.58 -25.51 -26.44
CA VAL A 241 -18.23 -24.25 -27.14
C VAL A 241 -16.77 -23.89 -26.94
N VAL A 242 -16.21 -24.12 -25.76
CA VAL A 242 -14.82 -23.74 -25.43
C VAL A 242 -13.79 -24.85 -25.68
N SER A 243 -14.22 -26.05 -26.06
CA SER A 243 -13.33 -27.19 -26.36
C SER A 243 -13.90 -27.98 -27.53
N THR A 244 -13.68 -27.47 -28.75
CA THR A 244 -14.33 -27.96 -29.96
C THR A 244 -13.65 -29.21 -30.55
N ASN A 245 -12.38 -29.45 -30.22
CA ASN A 245 -11.59 -30.57 -30.72
C ASN A 245 -11.32 -31.65 -29.66
N LYS A 246 -11.78 -31.46 -28.42
CA LYS A 246 -11.71 -32.46 -27.33
C LYS A 246 -12.91 -33.41 -27.41
N PRO A 247 -12.75 -34.62 -27.99
CA PRO A 247 -13.88 -35.51 -28.28
C PRO A 247 -14.58 -36.04 -27.01
N ASP A 248 -13.89 -36.03 -25.88
CA ASP A 248 -14.35 -36.53 -24.58
C ASP A 248 -14.71 -35.40 -23.59
N VAL A 249 -14.82 -34.14 -24.02
CA VAL A 249 -15.03 -33.00 -23.09
C VAL A 249 -16.26 -33.18 -22.18
N LEU A 250 -17.36 -33.74 -22.70
CA LEU A 250 -18.56 -34.00 -21.91
C LEU A 250 -18.34 -35.12 -20.88
N GLN A 251 -17.52 -36.13 -21.21
CA GLN A 251 -17.15 -37.20 -20.29
C GLN A 251 -16.21 -36.68 -19.21
N ALA A 252 -15.24 -35.82 -19.58
CA ALA A 252 -14.36 -35.14 -18.64
C ALA A 252 -15.16 -34.24 -17.69
N LEU A 253 -16.14 -33.49 -18.20
CA LEU A 253 -17.04 -32.68 -17.38
C LEU A 253 -17.84 -33.54 -16.40
N ASP A 254 -18.36 -34.68 -16.86
CA ASP A 254 -19.08 -35.63 -16.00
C ASP A 254 -18.18 -36.20 -14.90
N HIS A 255 -16.93 -36.52 -15.26
CA HIS A 255 -15.92 -37.09 -14.38
C HIS A 255 -15.54 -36.11 -13.26
N TRP A 256 -15.18 -34.86 -13.60
CA TRP A 256 -14.74 -33.85 -12.63
C TRP A 256 -15.88 -33.27 -11.78
N LEU A 257 -17.12 -33.28 -12.28
CA LEU A 257 -18.30 -32.81 -11.55
C LEU A 257 -19.14 -33.95 -10.96
N SER A 258 -18.64 -35.18 -10.97
CA SER A 258 -19.27 -36.31 -10.27
C SER A 258 -19.10 -36.20 -8.76
N THR A 259 -20.04 -36.76 -8.00
CA THR A 259 -19.93 -36.95 -6.54
C THR A 259 -19.64 -38.41 -6.18
N GLU A 260 -19.43 -39.27 -7.19
CA GLU A 260 -19.37 -40.73 -7.04
C GLU A 260 -17.97 -41.30 -7.30
N ASN A 261 -16.97 -40.45 -7.55
CA ASN A 261 -15.60 -40.88 -7.81
C ASN A 261 -14.58 -40.08 -6.97
N GLU A 262 -13.35 -40.58 -6.93
CA GLU A 262 -12.27 -40.07 -6.06
C GLU A 262 -11.73 -38.69 -6.46
N VAL A 263 -11.96 -38.26 -7.70
CA VAL A 263 -11.41 -37.00 -8.22
C VAL A 263 -12.46 -35.92 -8.46
N GLY A 264 -13.74 -36.25 -8.27
CA GLY A 264 -14.88 -35.36 -8.48
C GLY A 264 -15.07 -34.39 -7.32
N LEU A 265 -16.30 -33.87 -7.19
CA LEU A 265 -16.73 -32.99 -6.11
C LEU A 265 -16.67 -33.74 -4.76
N ALA A 266 -15.92 -33.16 -3.81
CA ALA A 266 -15.63 -33.79 -2.53
C ALA A 266 -16.86 -33.83 -1.60
N GLY A 267 -17.10 -34.95 -0.93
CA GLY A 267 -18.17 -35.11 0.05
C GLY A 267 -18.13 -36.49 0.73
N GLY A 268 -18.32 -36.52 2.05
CA GLY A 268 -18.11 -37.75 2.83
C GLY A 268 -16.65 -38.24 2.72
N ASN A 269 -16.46 -39.51 2.34
CA ASN A 269 -15.13 -40.12 2.15
C ASN A 269 -14.66 -40.13 0.67
N ASN A 270 -15.36 -39.46 -0.24
CA ASN A 270 -15.08 -39.46 -1.68
C ASN A 270 -14.77 -38.07 -2.23
N GLY A 271 -14.18 -38.04 -3.43
CA GLY A 271 -13.83 -36.82 -4.16
C GLY A 271 -12.56 -36.14 -3.67
N ARG A 272 -12.21 -35.01 -4.30
CA ARG A 272 -10.96 -34.29 -4.06
C ARG A 272 -11.18 -32.79 -3.98
N TRP A 273 -10.55 -32.15 -3.00
CA TRP A 273 -10.51 -30.69 -2.85
C TRP A 273 -9.38 -30.09 -3.70
N GLU A 274 -9.72 -29.37 -4.77
CA GLU A 274 -8.76 -28.66 -5.62
C GLU A 274 -8.13 -27.44 -4.94
N ILE A 275 -8.79 -26.84 -3.95
CA ILE A 275 -8.22 -25.71 -3.18
C ILE A 275 -6.90 -26.09 -2.48
N LEU A 276 -6.70 -27.37 -2.13
CA LEU A 276 -5.45 -27.88 -1.57
C LEU A 276 -4.31 -27.93 -2.60
N ARG A 277 -4.64 -27.85 -3.89
CA ARG A 277 -3.70 -27.91 -5.02
C ARG A 277 -3.42 -26.54 -5.64
N ASN A 278 -3.95 -25.49 -5.01
CA ASN A 278 -3.75 -24.09 -5.36
C ASN A 278 -2.41 -23.59 -4.79
N SER A 279 -1.63 -22.88 -5.61
CA SER A 279 -0.30 -22.39 -5.26
C SER A 279 -0.28 -20.88 -5.11
N PHE A 280 0.45 -20.38 -4.11
CA PHE A 280 0.61 -18.94 -3.86
C PHE A 280 1.92 -18.44 -4.43
N LYS A 281 1.83 -17.41 -5.28
CA LYS A 281 3.01 -16.87 -5.96
C LYS A 281 3.94 -16.10 -5.00
N PRO A 282 5.25 -16.39 -4.99
CA PRO A 282 6.29 -15.59 -4.32
C PRO A 282 6.63 -14.29 -5.04
N PHE A 283 6.42 -14.23 -6.36
CA PHE A 283 6.82 -13.10 -7.22
C PHE A 283 5.66 -12.64 -8.12
N PRO A 284 5.51 -11.33 -8.38
CA PRO A 284 4.38 -10.71 -9.10
C PRO A 284 4.54 -10.83 -10.63
N CYS A 285 4.64 -12.06 -11.12
CA CYS A 285 4.90 -12.33 -12.54
C CYS A 285 4.42 -13.72 -12.97
N GLY A 286 4.67 -14.08 -14.24
CA GLY A 286 4.35 -15.41 -14.78
C GLY A 286 5.05 -16.52 -13.99
N ILE A 287 4.32 -17.58 -13.62
CA ILE A 287 4.85 -18.63 -12.74
C ILE A 287 6.08 -19.36 -13.30
N VAL A 288 6.20 -19.40 -14.64
CA VAL A 288 7.31 -20.08 -15.33
C VAL A 288 8.68 -19.46 -15.04
N ILE A 289 8.77 -18.19 -14.62
CA ILE A 289 10.06 -17.55 -14.29
C ILE A 289 10.41 -17.60 -12.81
N HIS A 290 9.54 -18.12 -11.95
CA HIS A 290 9.81 -18.16 -10.52
C HIS A 290 11.07 -18.95 -10.15
N PRO A 291 11.40 -20.09 -10.80
CA PRO A 291 12.60 -20.84 -10.46
C PRO A 291 13.91 -20.08 -10.70
N ILE A 292 14.00 -19.30 -11.79
CA ILE A 292 15.20 -18.50 -12.03
C ILE A 292 15.31 -17.34 -11.04
N ILE A 293 14.20 -16.72 -10.65
CA ILE A 293 14.20 -15.62 -9.66
C ILE A 293 14.69 -16.16 -8.32
N ASP A 294 14.15 -17.29 -7.88
CA ASP A 294 14.55 -17.97 -6.65
C ASP A 294 16.05 -18.33 -6.67
N ALA A 295 16.53 -18.93 -7.76
CA ALA A 295 17.94 -19.25 -7.94
C ALA A 295 18.84 -17.99 -7.88
N CYS A 296 18.42 -16.90 -8.53
CA CYS A 296 19.12 -15.62 -8.51
C CYS A 296 19.18 -14.99 -7.12
N ILE A 297 18.09 -15.03 -6.34
CA ILE A 297 18.04 -14.49 -4.98
C ILE A 297 18.98 -15.29 -4.06
N GLN A 298 18.95 -16.61 -4.16
CA GLN A 298 19.87 -17.46 -3.38
C GLN A 298 21.35 -17.22 -3.75
N VAL A 299 21.64 -16.94 -5.04
CA VAL A 299 22.99 -16.52 -5.45
C VAL A 299 23.34 -15.14 -4.90
N HIS A 300 22.40 -14.19 -4.89
CA HIS A 300 22.61 -12.89 -4.24
C HIS A 300 22.97 -13.04 -2.77
N GLU A 301 22.21 -13.83 -2.01
CA GLU A 301 22.49 -14.11 -0.60
C GLU A 301 23.89 -14.72 -0.40
N ALA A 302 24.28 -15.66 -1.26
CA ALA A 302 25.63 -16.25 -1.24
C ALA A 302 26.73 -15.21 -1.51
N LEU A 303 26.55 -14.34 -2.51
CA LEU A 303 27.49 -13.27 -2.83
C LEU A 303 27.69 -12.32 -1.63
N ILE A 304 26.59 -11.88 -0.99
CA ILE A 304 26.66 -10.98 0.16
C ILE A 304 27.34 -11.66 1.36
N ASN A 305 27.05 -12.94 1.61
CA ASN A 305 27.67 -13.70 2.70
C ASN A 305 29.19 -13.86 2.53
N GLU A 306 29.67 -13.90 1.28
CA GLU A 306 31.10 -13.95 0.96
C GLU A 306 31.74 -12.55 0.79
N GLY A 307 31.00 -11.48 1.08
CA GLY A 307 31.49 -10.10 0.99
C GLY A 307 31.69 -9.60 -0.45
N GLN A 308 31.08 -10.26 -1.43
CA GLN A 308 31.14 -9.88 -2.84
C GLN A 308 30.08 -8.83 -3.16
N ASN A 309 30.36 -7.98 -4.16
CA ASN A 309 29.41 -6.97 -4.62
C ASN A 309 28.68 -7.46 -5.89
N PRO A 310 27.34 -7.60 -5.89
CA PRO A 310 26.56 -7.98 -7.07
C PRO A 310 26.74 -7.08 -8.30
N ALA A 311 27.20 -5.83 -8.13
CA ALA A 311 27.53 -4.95 -9.25
C ALA A 311 28.75 -5.44 -10.07
N GLN A 312 29.58 -6.33 -9.51
CA GLN A 312 30.77 -6.90 -10.15
C GLN A 312 30.49 -8.16 -10.97
N ILE A 313 29.23 -8.53 -11.17
CA ILE A 313 28.84 -9.66 -12.04
C ILE A 313 29.30 -9.39 -13.48
N GLU A 314 30.13 -10.26 -14.04
CA GLU A 314 30.60 -10.19 -15.42
C GLU A 314 29.61 -10.86 -16.38
N SER A 315 29.16 -12.08 -16.07
CA SER A 315 28.21 -12.82 -16.89
C SER A 315 27.32 -13.75 -16.07
N VAL A 316 26.12 -14.04 -16.59
CA VAL A 316 25.16 -14.96 -15.97
C VAL A 316 24.64 -15.93 -17.02
N THR A 317 24.74 -17.22 -16.73
CA THR A 317 24.16 -18.29 -17.55
C THR A 317 23.07 -19.00 -16.76
N ALA A 318 21.87 -19.08 -17.33
CA ALA A 318 20.75 -19.80 -16.74
C ALA A 318 20.31 -20.96 -17.64
N GLN A 319 20.09 -22.15 -17.07
CA GLN A 319 19.42 -23.27 -17.71
C GLN A 319 17.97 -23.32 -17.23
N VAL A 320 17.03 -23.26 -18.17
CA VAL A 320 15.60 -23.10 -17.89
C VAL A 320 14.74 -24.01 -18.77
N HIS A 321 13.54 -24.32 -18.29
CA HIS A 321 12.52 -25.05 -19.06
C HIS A 321 12.12 -24.30 -20.35
N PRO A 322 11.79 -24.97 -21.47
CA PRO A 322 11.42 -24.33 -22.74
C PRO A 322 10.36 -23.23 -22.65
N LEU A 323 9.32 -23.43 -21.84
CA LEU A 323 8.22 -22.48 -21.64
C LEU A 323 8.68 -21.10 -21.13
N VAL A 324 9.85 -21.02 -20.48
CA VAL A 324 10.41 -19.76 -19.98
C VAL A 324 10.69 -18.81 -21.13
N LEU A 325 11.45 -19.25 -22.15
CA LEU A 325 11.76 -18.39 -23.29
C LEU A 325 10.56 -18.19 -24.20
N GLU A 326 9.67 -19.18 -24.30
CA GLU A 326 8.44 -19.08 -25.08
C GLU A 326 7.52 -17.97 -24.55
N LEU A 327 7.31 -17.92 -23.23
CA LEU A 327 6.33 -17.01 -22.61
C LEU A 327 6.93 -15.72 -22.05
N THR A 328 8.23 -15.73 -21.71
CA THR A 328 8.87 -14.63 -20.97
C THR A 328 10.26 -14.24 -21.51
N GLY A 329 10.51 -14.55 -22.79
CA GLY A 329 11.77 -14.25 -23.48
C GLY A 329 12.03 -12.77 -23.79
N LYS A 330 11.27 -11.83 -23.23
CA LYS A 330 11.40 -10.40 -23.56
C LYS A 330 12.70 -9.81 -23.00
N LYS A 331 13.68 -9.53 -23.87
CA LYS A 331 15.01 -9.05 -23.46
C LYS A 331 15.04 -7.60 -23.02
N THR A 332 14.28 -6.74 -23.69
CA THR A 332 14.29 -5.28 -23.48
C THR A 332 12.89 -4.77 -23.14
N PRO A 333 12.33 -5.10 -21.96
CA PRO A 333 11.07 -4.54 -21.52
C PRO A 333 11.21 -3.02 -21.33
N LYS A 334 10.20 -2.28 -21.75
CA LYS A 334 10.18 -0.80 -21.74
C LYS A 334 9.48 -0.21 -20.50
N ASP A 335 8.68 -1.02 -19.84
CA ASP A 335 7.87 -0.65 -18.68
C ASP A 335 7.67 -1.88 -17.76
N GLY A 336 7.04 -1.64 -16.63
CA GLY A 336 6.70 -2.63 -15.62
C GLY A 336 5.81 -3.76 -16.10
N LEU A 337 4.91 -3.47 -17.05
CA LEU A 337 3.98 -4.45 -17.58
C LEU A 337 4.70 -5.47 -18.47
N GLU A 338 5.57 -4.99 -19.37
CA GLU A 338 6.43 -5.82 -20.19
C GLU A 338 7.47 -6.60 -19.36
N ALA A 339 7.96 -5.99 -18.27
CA ALA A 339 8.93 -6.58 -17.36
C ALA A 339 8.44 -7.87 -16.68
N LYS A 340 7.12 -7.99 -16.42
CA LYS A 340 6.50 -9.24 -15.91
C LYS A 340 6.67 -10.44 -16.85
N PHE A 341 6.98 -10.19 -18.12
CA PHE A 341 7.25 -11.18 -19.16
C PHE A 341 8.73 -11.18 -19.58
N SER A 342 9.64 -10.72 -18.70
CA SER A 342 11.07 -10.73 -18.92
C SER A 342 11.77 -11.57 -17.85
N VAL A 343 12.19 -12.78 -18.25
CA VAL A 343 13.07 -13.66 -17.45
C VAL A 343 14.37 -12.93 -17.07
N TYR A 344 14.88 -12.11 -17.98
CA TYR A 344 16.13 -11.37 -17.81
C TYR A 344 16.01 -10.28 -16.76
N HIS A 345 14.93 -9.48 -16.79
CA HIS A 345 14.75 -8.44 -15.79
C HIS A 345 14.52 -9.04 -14.41
N SER A 346 13.66 -10.05 -14.31
CA SER A 346 13.32 -10.67 -13.02
C SER A 346 14.55 -11.34 -12.40
N GLY A 347 15.37 -12.02 -13.21
CA GLY A 347 16.66 -12.56 -12.77
C GLY A 347 17.65 -11.46 -12.35
N ALA A 348 17.68 -10.31 -13.05
CA ALA A 348 18.55 -9.19 -12.69
C ALA A 348 18.16 -8.55 -11.36
N CYS A 349 16.86 -8.38 -11.08
CA CYS A 349 16.37 -7.90 -9.78
C CYS A 349 16.75 -8.88 -8.67
N GLY A 350 16.55 -10.18 -8.87
CA GLY A 350 16.97 -11.20 -7.91
C GLY A 350 18.47 -11.14 -7.59
N LEU A 351 19.32 -10.94 -8.61
CA LEU A 351 20.78 -10.87 -8.43
C LEU A 351 21.27 -9.58 -7.78
N LEU A 352 20.73 -8.42 -8.15
CA LEU A 352 21.21 -7.13 -7.65
C LEU A 352 20.57 -6.74 -6.32
N LEU A 353 19.28 -7.00 -6.16
CA LEU A 353 18.46 -6.48 -5.06
C LEU A 353 18.10 -7.56 -4.04
N GLY A 354 18.34 -8.84 -4.36
CA GLY A 354 17.99 -9.97 -3.48
C GLY A 354 16.48 -10.18 -3.34
N ARG A 355 15.66 -9.55 -4.18
CA ARG A 355 14.20 -9.62 -4.13
C ARG A 355 13.56 -9.27 -5.47
N ALA A 356 12.28 -9.61 -5.61
CA ALA A 356 11.46 -9.28 -6.77
C ALA A 356 9.99 -9.11 -6.35
N THR A 357 9.68 -8.01 -5.67
CA THR A 357 8.32 -7.63 -5.26
C THR A 357 7.71 -6.65 -6.28
N PRO A 358 6.45 -6.19 -6.13
CA PRO A 358 5.85 -5.25 -7.09
C PRO A 358 6.71 -4.00 -7.34
N SER A 359 7.46 -3.53 -6.35
CA SER A 359 8.37 -2.38 -6.46
C SER A 359 9.47 -2.60 -7.51
N GLU A 360 10.01 -3.82 -7.62
CA GLU A 360 11.04 -4.13 -8.61
C GLU A 360 10.52 -4.20 -10.05
N TYR A 361 9.20 -4.22 -10.23
CA TYR A 361 8.55 -4.15 -11.54
C TYR A 361 8.01 -2.75 -11.85
N GLU A 362 8.35 -1.70 -11.08
CA GLU A 362 8.01 -0.33 -11.44
C GLU A 362 8.90 0.19 -12.57
N ASP A 363 8.36 1.07 -13.43
CA ASP A 363 9.04 1.57 -14.64
C ASP A 363 10.43 2.15 -14.36
N ASN A 364 10.62 2.85 -13.24
CA ASN A 364 11.92 3.39 -12.83
C ASN A 364 12.96 2.29 -12.56
N VAL A 365 12.55 1.15 -11.99
CA VAL A 365 13.45 0.02 -11.76
C VAL A 365 13.71 -0.74 -13.06
N VAL A 366 12.68 -0.89 -13.90
CA VAL A 366 12.81 -1.49 -15.23
C VAL A 366 13.79 -0.71 -16.10
N LEU A 367 13.80 0.61 -15.98
CA LEU A 367 14.65 1.54 -16.74
C LEU A 367 15.97 1.88 -16.03
N ASP A 368 16.22 1.34 -14.84
CA ASP A 368 17.46 1.62 -14.09
C ASP A 368 18.69 1.09 -14.88
N PRO A 369 19.70 1.95 -15.15
CA PRO A 369 20.91 1.53 -15.86
C PRO A 369 21.66 0.35 -15.22
N ALA A 370 21.67 0.24 -13.88
CA ALA A 370 22.31 -0.86 -13.17
C ALA A 370 21.57 -2.18 -13.40
N ILE A 371 20.23 -2.16 -13.34
CA ILE A 371 19.38 -3.31 -13.64
C ILE A 371 19.54 -3.72 -15.11
N ILE A 372 19.52 -2.76 -16.04
CA ILE A 372 19.72 -3.01 -17.47
C ILE A 372 21.10 -3.63 -17.72
N ALA A 373 22.15 -3.16 -17.05
CA ALA A 373 23.50 -3.69 -17.20
C ALA A 373 23.56 -5.18 -16.83
N ILE A 374 22.97 -5.60 -15.72
CA ILE A 374 22.91 -7.02 -15.32
C ILE A 374 21.96 -7.80 -16.23
N ARG A 375 20.80 -7.24 -16.59
CA ARG A 375 19.85 -7.84 -17.53
C ARG A 375 20.53 -8.24 -18.85
N ASN A 376 21.39 -7.36 -19.38
CA ASN A 376 22.14 -7.60 -20.62
C ASN A 376 23.24 -8.66 -20.49
N ARG A 377 23.65 -9.00 -19.25
CA ARG A 377 24.64 -10.05 -18.96
C ARG A 377 24.00 -11.43 -18.74
N ILE A 378 22.68 -11.51 -18.67
CA ILE A 378 21.95 -12.78 -18.48
C ILE A 378 21.69 -13.46 -19.82
N THR A 379 22.17 -14.69 -19.93
CA THR A 379 21.84 -15.61 -21.03
C THR A 379 21.04 -16.78 -20.49
N ALA A 380 19.79 -16.90 -20.92
CA ALA A 380 18.93 -18.04 -20.59
C ALA A 380 18.94 -19.05 -21.75
N ASN A 381 19.33 -20.29 -21.45
CA ASN A 381 19.43 -21.41 -22.37
C ASN A 381 18.34 -22.43 -22.05
N ILE A 382 17.63 -22.89 -23.08
CA ILE A 382 16.63 -23.94 -22.95
C ILE A 382 17.32 -25.27 -22.69
N ASP A 383 16.87 -25.98 -21.67
CA ASP A 383 17.27 -27.35 -21.38
C ASP A 383 16.00 -28.19 -21.11
N GLY A 384 15.74 -29.16 -21.99
CA GLY A 384 14.56 -30.03 -21.88
C GLY A 384 14.60 -31.01 -20.70
N SER A 385 15.74 -31.12 -20.00
CA SER A 385 15.86 -31.92 -18.77
C SER A 385 15.49 -31.15 -17.50
N ILE A 386 15.43 -29.82 -17.56
CA ILE A 386 15.03 -28.97 -16.43
C ILE A 386 13.50 -29.01 -16.29
N ALA A 387 13.00 -29.37 -15.11
CA ALA A 387 11.56 -29.36 -14.83
C ALA A 387 11.00 -27.92 -14.81
N ALA A 388 9.68 -27.78 -14.98
CA ALA A 388 9.03 -26.47 -15.08
C ALA A 388 9.15 -25.62 -13.80
N ASP A 389 9.39 -26.24 -12.64
CA ASP A 389 9.60 -25.61 -11.34
C ASP A 389 11.07 -25.60 -10.88
N SER A 390 12.01 -25.91 -11.79
CA SER A 390 13.45 -25.92 -11.53
C SER A 390 14.20 -24.90 -12.39
N ALA A 391 15.37 -24.46 -11.93
CA ALA A 391 16.33 -23.71 -12.74
C ALA A 391 17.75 -23.88 -12.20
N LYS A 392 18.74 -23.76 -13.10
CA LYS A 392 20.15 -23.64 -12.72
C LYS A 392 20.67 -22.27 -13.13
N VAL A 393 21.32 -21.56 -12.22
CA VAL A 393 21.94 -20.25 -12.49
C VAL A 393 23.42 -20.33 -12.14
N SER A 394 24.27 -19.83 -13.03
CA SER A 394 25.71 -19.72 -12.84
C SER A 394 26.14 -18.28 -13.12
N VAL A 395 26.78 -17.66 -12.13
CA VAL A 395 27.21 -16.26 -12.13
C VAL A 395 28.72 -16.23 -12.08
N VAL A 396 29.35 -15.51 -13.01
CA VAL A 396 30.79 -15.26 -13.03
C VAL A 396 31.03 -13.81 -12.65
N LEU A 397 31.87 -13.57 -11.65
CA LEU A 397 32.30 -12.24 -11.22
C LEU A 397 33.53 -11.77 -12.01
N GLN A 398 33.77 -10.46 -12.05
CA GLN A 398 34.95 -9.86 -12.70
C GLN A 398 36.30 -10.33 -12.14
N ASN A 399 36.33 -10.84 -10.91
CA ASN A 399 37.53 -11.44 -10.30
C ASN A 399 37.76 -12.90 -10.74
N GLY A 400 36.85 -13.47 -11.54
CA GLY A 400 36.89 -14.85 -12.03
C GLY A 400 36.18 -15.88 -11.14
N GLU A 401 35.66 -15.49 -9.97
CA GLU A 401 34.91 -16.39 -9.08
C GLU A 401 33.55 -16.75 -9.69
N VAL A 402 33.10 -17.98 -9.41
CA VAL A 402 31.88 -18.55 -9.99
C VAL A 402 30.95 -19.06 -8.90
N PHE A 403 29.73 -18.53 -8.90
CA PHE A 403 28.65 -18.95 -8.02
C PHE A 403 27.62 -19.72 -8.84
N THR A 404 27.33 -20.96 -8.46
CA THR A 404 26.33 -21.80 -9.14
C THR A 404 25.29 -22.27 -8.15
N ASN A 405 24.02 -22.08 -8.50
CA ASN A 405 22.90 -22.60 -7.74
C ASN A 405 21.93 -23.39 -8.62
N TYR A 406 21.40 -24.49 -8.10
CA TYR A 406 20.34 -25.28 -8.72
C TYR A 406 19.16 -25.36 -7.77
N VAL A 407 18.04 -24.79 -8.21
CA VAL A 407 16.76 -24.89 -7.51
C VAL A 407 16.02 -26.08 -8.09
N GLU A 408 15.84 -27.12 -7.28
CA GLU A 408 15.06 -28.31 -7.65
C GLU A 408 13.56 -28.00 -7.65
N HIS A 409 13.07 -27.33 -6.59
CA HIS A 409 11.68 -26.90 -6.48
C HIS A 409 11.60 -25.46 -6.01
N ALA A 410 11.19 -24.57 -6.91
CA ALA A 410 11.06 -23.15 -6.62
C ALA A 410 10.08 -22.88 -5.48
N ILE A 411 10.38 -21.85 -4.68
CA ILE A 411 9.47 -21.35 -3.65
C ILE A 411 8.08 -21.04 -4.27
N GLY A 412 7.01 -21.43 -3.58
CA GLY A 412 5.63 -21.33 -4.07
C GLY A 412 5.15 -22.51 -4.92
N SER A 413 6.04 -23.43 -5.33
CA SER A 413 5.66 -24.70 -5.96
C SER A 413 4.91 -25.63 -4.99
N ARG A 414 4.38 -26.75 -5.50
CA ARG A 414 3.72 -27.76 -4.65
C ARG A 414 4.68 -28.45 -3.69
N ALA A 415 5.91 -28.69 -4.13
CA ALA A 415 6.93 -29.34 -3.32
C ALA A 415 7.60 -28.36 -2.33
N ASN A 416 7.60 -27.06 -2.64
CA ASN A 416 8.14 -26.01 -1.78
C ASN A 416 7.12 -24.85 -1.61
N PRO A 417 5.98 -25.09 -0.92
CA PRO A 417 4.92 -24.10 -0.79
C PRO A 417 5.36 -22.90 0.05
N LEU A 418 4.76 -21.73 -0.21
CA LEU A 418 5.01 -20.53 0.61
C LEU A 418 4.72 -20.81 2.09
N SER A 419 5.65 -20.44 2.97
CA SER A 419 5.42 -20.49 4.42
C SER A 419 4.45 -19.39 4.85
N ASP A 420 3.83 -19.54 6.02
CA ASP A 420 2.96 -18.49 6.59
C ASP A 420 3.75 -17.21 6.89
N GLU A 421 5.05 -17.32 7.19
CA GLU A 421 5.95 -16.17 7.36
C GLU A 421 6.10 -15.40 6.05
N LYS A 422 6.42 -16.09 4.95
CA LYS A 422 6.55 -15.47 3.63
C LYS A 422 5.24 -14.88 3.14
N MET A 423 4.10 -15.50 3.45
CA MET A 423 2.80 -14.88 3.18
C MET A 423 2.60 -13.60 3.99
N ARG A 424 3.02 -13.56 5.26
CA ARG A 424 2.94 -12.35 6.08
C ARG A 424 3.86 -11.25 5.57
N GLU A 425 5.09 -11.58 5.20
CA GLU A 425 6.02 -10.64 4.54
C GLU A 425 5.36 -10.06 3.28
N LYS A 426 4.79 -10.92 2.42
CA LYS A 426 4.04 -10.49 1.22
C LYS A 426 2.87 -9.55 1.55
N PHE A 427 2.12 -9.83 2.61
CA PHE A 427 1.01 -8.96 3.04
C PHE A 427 1.50 -7.60 3.54
N ILE A 428 2.57 -7.60 4.35
CA ILE A 428 3.17 -6.37 4.88
C ILE A 428 3.72 -5.55 3.71
N ASP A 429 4.49 -6.15 2.81
CA ASP A 429 5.03 -5.49 1.61
C ASP A 429 3.92 -4.91 0.74
N GLY A 430 2.86 -5.68 0.45
CA GLY A 430 1.69 -5.19 -0.29
C GLY A 430 0.92 -4.07 0.41
N SER A 431 0.91 -4.06 1.75
CA SER A 431 0.32 -2.98 2.54
C SER A 431 1.24 -1.76 2.63
N SER A 432 2.56 -1.96 2.60
CA SER A 432 3.58 -0.93 2.47
C SER A 432 3.65 -0.37 1.05
N ALA A 433 3.24 -1.08 0.00
CA ALA A 433 3.06 -0.46 -1.32
C ALA A 433 1.93 0.58 -1.34
N THR A 434 0.96 0.49 -0.40
CA THR A 434 0.00 1.57 -0.12
C THR A 434 0.51 2.63 0.86
N LYS A 435 1.72 2.43 1.40
CA LYS A 435 2.48 3.30 2.31
C LYS A 435 3.96 3.27 1.94
N HIS A 436 4.32 3.93 0.84
CA HIS A 436 5.66 4.15 0.28
C HIS A 436 5.97 3.32 -0.98
N ALA A 437 5.87 4.01 -2.12
CA ALA A 437 6.83 3.77 -3.18
C ALA A 437 8.22 3.86 -2.56
N THR A 438 9.03 2.79 -2.63
CA THR A 438 10.44 2.86 -2.29
C THR A 438 11.04 4.05 -3.03
N SER A 439 11.54 5.02 -2.27
CA SER A 439 12.07 6.29 -2.78
C SER A 439 12.93 6.07 -4.02
N LYS A 440 12.66 6.79 -5.12
CA LYS A 440 13.52 6.76 -6.33
C LYS A 440 14.90 7.38 -6.09
N CYS A 441 15.10 7.93 -4.90
CA CYS A 441 16.21 8.76 -4.54
C CYS A 441 17.28 7.93 -3.84
N ARG A 442 18.55 8.22 -4.15
CA ARG A 442 19.69 7.53 -3.53
C ARG A 442 19.70 7.77 -2.01
N PRO A 443 20.06 6.80 -1.17
CA PRO A 443 20.20 7.02 0.27
C PRO A 443 21.12 8.21 0.56
N ILE A 444 20.75 9.01 1.55
CA ILE A 444 21.52 10.17 2.00
C ILE A 444 21.94 9.85 3.42
N SER A 445 23.25 9.83 3.69
CA SER A 445 23.79 9.49 5.00
C SER A 445 24.64 10.64 5.54
N GLY A 446 24.53 10.89 6.85
CA GLY A 446 25.27 11.94 7.53
C GLY A 446 24.61 13.32 7.42
N ASP A 447 25.18 14.28 8.13
CA ASP A 447 24.62 15.62 8.28
C ASP A 447 24.53 16.37 6.94
N ILE A 448 23.42 17.08 6.74
CA ILE A 448 23.24 17.97 5.60
C ILE A 448 23.61 19.37 6.05
N LEU A 449 24.65 19.94 5.44
CA LEU A 449 25.15 21.27 5.77
C LEU A 449 24.74 22.29 4.70
N PHE A 450 24.07 23.34 5.12
CA PHE A 450 23.73 24.49 4.28
C PHE A 450 24.78 25.58 4.53
N ARG A 451 25.70 25.78 3.58
CA ARG A 451 26.80 26.75 3.71
C ARG A 451 26.52 28.02 2.91
N ASP A 452 26.89 29.17 3.49
CA ASP A 452 26.71 30.51 2.87
C ASP A 452 25.26 30.77 2.40
N GLN A 453 24.28 30.21 3.12
CA GLN A 453 22.85 30.40 2.85
C GLN A 453 22.28 31.44 3.81
N PHE A 454 22.53 32.70 3.51
CA PHE A 454 22.01 33.81 4.31
C PHE A 454 20.47 33.73 4.40
N GLN A 455 19.94 33.84 5.64
CA GLN A 455 18.49 33.84 5.94
C GLN A 455 17.72 32.53 5.71
N LEU A 456 18.39 31.39 5.60
CA LEU A 456 17.69 30.11 5.43
C LEU A 456 16.83 29.73 6.65
N TYR A 457 17.37 29.83 7.88
CA TYR A 457 16.69 29.51 9.15
C TYR A 457 15.62 28.40 9.04
N PRO A 458 16.05 27.16 8.71
CA PRO A 458 15.13 26.08 8.38
C PRO A 458 14.37 25.64 9.64
N SER A 459 13.06 25.84 9.66
CA SER A 459 12.21 25.43 10.79
C SER A 459 11.71 24.00 10.60
N PHE A 460 10.98 23.76 9.52
CA PHE A 460 10.53 22.44 9.09
C PHE A 460 11.17 22.07 7.75
N PHE A 461 11.25 20.77 7.52
CA PHE A 461 11.68 20.23 6.24
C PHE A 461 10.81 19.05 5.84
N ARG A 462 10.58 18.90 4.54
CA ARG A 462 9.89 17.76 3.95
C ARG A 462 10.66 17.21 2.77
N TRP A 463 10.78 15.89 2.74
CA TRP A 463 11.45 15.15 1.70
C TRP A 463 10.47 14.77 0.59
N ASP A 464 10.83 15.05 -0.65
CA ASP A 464 10.05 14.62 -1.82
C ASP A 464 10.75 13.43 -2.48
N ASP A 465 10.22 12.24 -2.24
CA ASP A 465 10.69 10.97 -2.81
C ASP A 465 10.55 10.87 -4.33
N GLN A 466 9.75 11.73 -4.96
CA GLN A 466 9.59 11.74 -6.42
C GLN A 466 10.62 12.64 -7.09
N ARG A 467 10.96 13.77 -6.47
CA ARG A 467 11.86 14.79 -7.03
C ARG A 467 13.26 14.78 -6.42
N CYS A 468 13.46 14.03 -5.34
CA CYS A 468 14.73 13.89 -4.63
C CYS A 468 15.30 15.22 -4.13
N VAL A 469 14.42 16.07 -3.61
CA VAL A 469 14.74 17.40 -3.07
C VAL A 469 14.10 17.60 -1.69
N LEU A 470 14.70 18.50 -0.91
CA LEU A 470 14.17 18.98 0.35
C LEU A 470 13.44 20.29 0.16
N TYR A 471 12.24 20.38 0.71
CA TYR A 471 11.52 21.63 0.90
C TYR A 471 11.73 22.11 2.32
N LEU A 472 12.32 23.28 2.50
CA LEU A 472 12.69 23.86 3.79
C LEU A 472 11.85 25.12 4.01
N SER A 473 11.13 25.21 5.13
CA SER A 473 10.48 26.45 5.51
C SER A 473 11.46 27.42 6.14
N SER A 474 11.59 28.59 5.52
CA SER A 474 12.45 29.68 5.98
C SER A 474 11.62 30.64 6.82
N ILE A 475 11.85 30.64 8.13
CA ILE A 475 10.93 31.28 9.09
C ILE A 475 10.86 32.80 8.91
N TYR A 476 12.00 33.47 8.71
CA TYR A 476 12.11 34.93 8.77
C TYR A 476 11.81 35.65 7.48
N ASN A 477 11.93 35.01 6.32
CA ASN A 477 11.62 35.61 5.02
C ASN A 477 10.26 35.11 4.47
N ALA A 478 9.56 34.29 5.26
CA ALA A 478 8.30 33.64 4.93
C ALA A 478 8.29 32.98 3.54
N SER A 479 9.32 32.19 3.25
CA SER A 479 9.51 31.53 1.95
C SER A 479 9.86 30.04 2.10
N ILE A 480 9.82 29.30 0.99
CA ILE A 480 10.20 27.88 0.98
C ILE A 480 11.44 27.71 0.11
N ALA A 481 12.52 27.22 0.68
CA ALA A 481 13.74 26.88 -0.05
C ALA A 481 13.67 25.44 -0.56
N VAL A 482 14.04 25.24 -1.83
CA VAL A 482 14.16 23.92 -2.46
C VAL A 482 15.64 23.58 -2.54
N TRP A 483 16.06 22.58 -1.78
CA TRP A 483 17.45 22.17 -1.66
C TRP A 483 17.67 20.80 -2.29
N ASN A 484 18.74 20.66 -3.08
CA ASN A 484 19.19 19.36 -3.57
C ASN A 484 20.33 18.86 -2.68
N PRO A 485 20.10 17.81 -1.88
CA PRO A 485 21.10 17.29 -0.96
C PRO A 485 22.27 16.56 -1.65
N TYR A 486 22.12 16.08 -2.88
CA TYR A 486 23.19 15.39 -3.61
C TYR A 486 24.20 16.34 -4.24
N SER A 487 23.75 17.51 -4.70
CA SER A 487 24.62 18.56 -5.22
C SER A 487 24.97 19.61 -4.17
N SER A 488 24.47 19.45 -2.94
CA SER A 488 24.63 20.41 -1.83
C SER A 488 24.37 21.85 -2.26
N SER A 489 23.26 22.09 -2.95
CA SER A 489 22.95 23.39 -3.53
C SER A 489 21.48 23.77 -3.46
N LEU A 490 21.24 25.07 -3.25
CA LEU A 490 19.92 25.69 -3.30
C LEU A 490 19.47 25.75 -4.76
N GLN A 491 18.38 25.05 -5.07
CA GLN A 491 17.83 24.98 -6.42
C GLN A 491 16.89 26.14 -6.71
N ARG A 492 16.08 26.53 -5.71
CA ARG A 492 15.03 27.53 -5.87
C ARG A 492 14.60 28.10 -4.51
N ILE A 493 14.14 29.34 -4.52
CA ILE A 493 13.32 29.92 -3.45
C ILE A 493 11.91 30.13 -4.01
N ILE A 494 10.91 29.53 -3.36
CA ILE A 494 9.50 29.72 -3.66
C ILE A 494 9.00 30.88 -2.81
N SER A 495 8.91 32.05 -3.43
CA SER A 495 8.37 33.26 -2.81
C SER A 495 6.85 33.28 -2.93
N ILE A 496 6.16 33.54 -1.83
CA ILE A 496 4.72 33.63 -1.73
C ILE A 496 4.30 35.10 -1.97
N PRO A 497 3.57 35.41 -3.05
CA PRO A 497 3.29 36.80 -3.43
C PRO A 497 2.59 37.58 -2.31
N GLY A 498 3.15 38.70 -1.86
CA GLY A 498 2.57 39.53 -0.79
C GLY A 498 2.67 38.93 0.62
N ILE A 499 3.43 37.86 0.81
CA ILE A 499 3.79 37.31 2.13
C ILE A 499 5.31 37.30 2.29
N SER A 500 6.06 36.73 1.33
CA SER A 500 7.52 36.66 1.45
C SER A 500 8.16 38.03 1.38
N HIS A 501 9.22 38.22 2.17
CA HIS A 501 9.92 39.51 2.33
C HIS A 501 11.42 39.28 2.58
N SER A 502 12.18 40.36 2.73
CA SER A 502 13.64 40.27 2.89
C SER A 502 14.10 39.69 4.23
N GLY A 503 13.23 39.48 5.23
CA GLY A 503 13.60 39.05 6.58
C GLY A 503 14.54 39.97 7.39
N LEU A 504 14.96 41.11 6.83
CA LEU A 504 15.84 42.10 7.47
C LEU A 504 15.08 43.18 8.26
N GLU A 505 13.79 43.35 7.94
CA GLU A 505 12.89 44.28 8.61
C GLU A 505 11.82 43.49 9.38
N PRO A 506 11.30 44.03 10.50
CA PRO A 506 10.18 43.42 11.21
C PRO A 506 9.00 43.20 10.26
N SER A 507 8.47 41.99 10.28
CA SER A 507 7.34 41.58 9.43
C SER A 507 6.26 40.96 10.29
N SER A 508 5.02 41.04 9.81
CA SER A 508 3.87 40.42 10.46
C SER A 508 3.68 38.94 10.08
N SER A 509 4.49 38.37 9.18
CA SER A 509 4.30 37.02 8.65
C SER A 509 5.56 36.17 8.74
N ARG A 510 5.40 34.92 9.16
CA ARG A 510 6.43 33.89 9.21
C ARG A 510 5.92 32.62 8.57
N LEU A 511 6.82 31.78 8.06
CA LEU A 511 6.43 30.50 7.44
C LEU A 511 7.04 29.34 8.25
N SER A 512 6.18 28.49 8.78
CA SER A 512 6.53 27.43 9.72
C SER A 512 6.21 26.05 9.15
N GLY A 513 5.26 25.31 9.72
CA GLY A 513 4.91 23.94 9.35
C GLY A 513 4.76 23.71 7.85
N THR A 514 5.26 22.60 7.36
CA THR A 514 5.16 22.18 5.95
C THR A 514 4.69 20.74 5.86
N VAL A 515 3.96 20.39 4.80
CA VAL A 515 3.56 19.00 4.51
C VAL A 515 3.41 18.78 3.02
N ILE A 516 3.79 17.60 2.54
CA ILE A 516 3.67 17.22 1.13
C ILE A 516 2.53 16.23 0.98
N ASP A 517 1.60 16.52 0.08
CA ASP A 517 0.67 15.55 -0.49
C ASP A 517 1.25 15.07 -1.84
N SER A 518 1.94 13.94 -1.80
CA SER A 518 2.57 13.34 -2.97
C SER A 518 1.57 12.75 -3.96
N THR A 519 0.32 12.52 -3.54
CA THR A 519 -0.76 12.01 -4.41
C THR A 519 -1.22 13.10 -5.37
N ASN A 520 -1.36 14.32 -4.84
CA ASN A 520 -1.83 15.47 -5.60
C ASN A 520 -0.71 16.40 -6.09
N ASN A 521 0.56 16.10 -5.78
CA ASN A 521 1.72 16.95 -6.07
C ASN A 521 1.58 18.36 -5.48
N VAL A 522 1.11 18.45 -4.23
CA VAL A 522 0.93 19.73 -3.54
C VAL A 522 1.81 19.78 -2.30
N LEU A 523 2.54 20.88 -2.13
CA LEU A 523 3.20 21.24 -0.88
C LEU A 523 2.34 22.28 -0.17
N ALA A 524 1.90 21.97 1.05
CA ALA A 524 1.21 22.93 1.90
C ALA A 524 2.17 23.47 2.96
N ALA A 525 2.01 24.75 3.30
CA ALA A 525 2.77 25.41 4.35
C ALA A 525 1.87 26.35 5.16
N VAL A 526 2.19 26.53 6.43
CA VAL A 526 1.50 27.50 7.29
C VAL A 526 2.24 28.81 7.30
N VAL A 527 1.50 29.89 7.12
CA VAL A 527 1.96 31.25 7.33
C VAL A 527 1.24 31.81 8.56
N GLU A 528 2.03 32.22 9.54
CA GLU A 528 1.54 32.61 10.87
C GLU A 528 1.85 34.08 11.17
N ALA A 529 1.02 34.67 12.02
CA ALA A 529 1.20 36.04 12.50
C ALA A 529 2.17 36.09 13.70
N ASP A 530 3.21 36.93 13.66
CA ASP A 530 4.27 36.98 14.70
C ASP A 530 3.89 37.42 16.14
N PRO A 531 2.87 38.27 16.42
CA PRO A 531 2.67 38.87 17.75
C PRO A 531 2.54 37.91 18.94
N PHE A 532 2.10 36.67 18.72
CA PHE A 532 1.95 35.69 19.81
C PHE A 532 3.27 35.24 20.42
N PHE A 533 4.37 35.23 19.64
CA PHE A 533 5.69 34.85 20.12
C PHE A 533 6.22 35.84 21.16
N LEU A 534 6.04 37.14 20.90
CA LEU A 534 6.50 38.21 21.79
C LEU A 534 5.63 38.37 23.04
N THR A 535 4.35 38.04 22.93
CA THR A 535 3.36 38.31 23.97
C THR A 535 2.92 37.07 24.75
N ALA A 536 3.50 35.91 24.44
CA ALA A 536 3.11 34.60 24.99
C ALA A 536 1.60 34.33 24.83
N GLY A 537 1.05 34.64 23.64
CA GLY A 537 -0.36 34.43 23.30
C GLY A 537 -1.36 35.45 23.87
N ASN A 538 -0.88 36.53 24.51
CA ASN A 538 -1.75 37.64 24.90
C ASN A 538 -2.28 38.40 23.68
N ASP A 539 -1.41 38.64 22.70
CA ASP A 539 -1.75 39.15 21.38
C ASP A 539 -1.65 38.02 20.34
N ILE A 540 -2.74 37.78 19.61
CA ILE A 540 -2.80 36.81 18.51
C ILE A 540 -3.33 37.46 17.23
N ASN A 541 -3.27 38.80 17.16
CA ASN A 541 -3.73 39.54 16.01
C ASN A 541 -2.84 39.28 14.79
N GLY A 542 -3.44 39.40 13.61
CA GLY A 542 -2.77 39.24 12.33
C GLY A 542 -3.43 38.18 11.45
N ASP A 543 -3.03 38.18 10.18
CA ASP A 543 -3.54 37.25 9.20
C ASP A 543 -2.72 35.96 9.20
N ASN A 544 -3.40 34.82 9.21
CA ASN A 544 -2.81 33.49 9.16
C ASN A 544 -3.33 32.78 7.92
N PHE A 545 -2.46 32.04 7.24
CA PHE A 545 -2.80 31.38 5.98
C PHE A 545 -2.28 29.95 5.95
N VAL A 546 -2.99 29.10 5.21
CA VAL A 546 -2.36 27.94 4.57
C VAL A 546 -2.03 28.34 3.14
N VAL A 547 -0.81 28.06 2.71
CA VAL A 547 -0.36 28.24 1.34
C VAL A 547 -0.22 26.87 0.71
N LYS A 548 -0.91 26.62 -0.41
CA LYS A 548 -0.73 25.41 -1.22
C LYS A 548 0.11 25.77 -2.44
N VAL A 549 1.18 25.01 -2.68
CA VAL A 549 2.07 25.16 -3.84
C VAL A 549 1.95 23.91 -4.70
N ASP A 550 1.54 24.09 -5.95
CA ASP A 550 1.57 23.03 -6.94
C ASP A 550 3.03 22.72 -7.30
N LEU A 551 3.50 21.49 -7.10
CA LEU A 551 4.91 21.11 -7.27
C LEU A 551 5.31 20.89 -8.74
N ASN A 552 4.37 20.95 -9.68
CA ASN A 552 4.65 20.87 -11.11
C ASN A 552 4.84 22.27 -11.71
N THR A 553 4.02 23.23 -11.27
CA THR A 553 4.00 24.60 -11.81
C THR A 553 4.66 25.63 -10.88
N PHE A 554 4.81 25.30 -9.60
CA PHE A 554 5.19 26.20 -8.51
C PHE A 554 4.24 27.39 -8.30
N ALA A 555 3.00 27.29 -8.81
CA ALA A 555 1.96 28.26 -8.51
C ALA A 555 1.49 28.09 -7.06
N SER A 556 1.31 29.20 -6.34
CA SER A 556 0.86 29.21 -4.96
C SER A 556 -0.55 29.78 -4.82
N THR A 557 -1.43 29.10 -4.09
CA THR A 557 -2.73 29.62 -3.63
C THR A 557 -2.70 29.84 -2.12
N LYS A 558 -3.58 30.71 -1.62
CA LYS A 558 -3.65 31.07 -0.21
C LYS A 558 -5.05 30.84 0.33
N ILE A 559 -5.12 30.26 1.52
CA ILE A 559 -6.35 29.96 2.25
C ILE A 559 -6.30 30.74 3.56
N ASN A 560 -7.24 31.65 3.77
CA ASN A 560 -7.25 32.52 4.95
C ASN A 560 -7.85 31.79 6.16
N LEU A 561 -7.03 31.52 7.17
CA LEU A 561 -7.44 30.88 8.41
C LEU A 561 -8.13 31.87 9.36
N THR A 562 -7.67 33.12 9.39
CA THR A 562 -8.19 34.18 10.27
C THR A 562 -9.67 34.47 10.01
N ALA A 563 -10.16 34.23 8.78
CA ALA A 563 -11.59 34.34 8.47
C ALA A 563 -12.46 33.41 9.34
N THR A 564 -11.95 32.22 9.69
CA THR A 564 -12.64 31.25 10.55
C THR A 564 -12.39 31.50 12.03
N THR A 565 -11.16 31.84 12.43
CA THR A 565 -10.81 32.04 13.86
C THR A 565 -11.30 33.36 14.42
N LYS A 566 -11.50 34.38 13.56
CA LYS A 566 -11.89 35.75 13.94
C LYS A 566 -11.00 36.36 15.02
N GLY A 567 -9.72 35.97 15.07
CA GLY A 567 -8.75 36.44 16.08
C GLY A 567 -9.02 35.94 17.51
N GLN A 568 -9.80 34.87 17.69
CA GLN A 568 -10.07 34.29 19.01
C GLN A 568 -9.02 33.28 19.47
N TYR A 569 -8.44 32.54 18.52
CA TYR A 569 -7.38 31.56 18.73
C TYR A 569 -6.43 31.57 17.51
N GLY A 570 -5.17 31.18 17.70
CA GLY A 570 -4.15 31.25 16.66
C GLY A 570 -2.84 30.57 17.06
N ALA A 571 -1.73 31.13 16.59
CA ALA A 571 -0.39 30.54 16.68
C ALA A 571 -0.28 29.19 15.97
N PHE A 572 -0.55 29.20 14.66
CA PHE A 572 -0.55 28.00 13.84
C PHE A 572 0.88 27.62 13.44
N LEU A 573 1.47 26.66 14.16
CA LEU A 573 2.90 26.33 14.07
C LEU A 573 3.20 25.13 13.17
N ASP A 574 2.23 24.22 13.02
CA ASP A 574 2.43 22.95 12.31
C ASP A 574 1.19 22.55 11.48
N ILE A 575 1.41 21.70 10.48
CA ILE A 575 0.38 21.20 9.58
C ILE A 575 0.67 19.76 9.17
N ASP A 576 -0.38 18.97 9.07
CA ASP A 576 -0.27 17.59 8.58
C ASP A 576 -1.44 17.21 7.67
N ASN A 577 -1.23 16.17 6.87
CA ASN A 577 -2.21 15.64 5.93
C ASN A 577 -3.33 14.90 6.67
N GLY A 578 -4.56 15.16 6.23
CA GLY A 578 -5.74 14.37 6.54
C GLY A 578 -5.96 13.23 5.55
N LEU A 579 -7.22 12.83 5.42
CA LEU A 579 -7.65 11.86 4.41
C LEU A 579 -8.06 12.62 3.14
N SER A 580 -7.83 12.05 1.96
CA SER A 580 -8.37 12.57 0.70
C SER A 580 -7.98 14.02 0.34
N GLY A 581 -6.78 14.47 0.72
CA GLY A 581 -6.26 15.82 0.42
C GLY A 581 -6.65 16.90 1.44
N ASP A 582 -7.30 16.50 2.53
CA ASP A 582 -7.58 17.37 3.67
C ASP A 582 -6.28 17.76 4.40
N LEU A 583 -6.31 18.88 5.13
CA LEU A 583 -5.21 19.34 5.98
C LEU A 583 -5.71 19.64 7.40
N TYR A 584 -4.86 19.35 8.38
CA TYR A 584 -5.07 19.71 9.78
C TYR A 584 -3.99 20.67 10.25
N VAL A 585 -4.39 21.86 10.69
CA VAL A 585 -3.47 22.95 11.09
C VAL A 585 -3.51 23.11 12.60
N ASN A 586 -2.37 22.96 13.25
CA ASN A 586 -2.24 22.95 14.71
C ASN A 586 -1.94 24.35 15.25
N GLY A 587 -2.78 24.85 16.16
CA GLY A 587 -2.69 26.16 16.80
C GLY A 587 -2.34 26.07 18.30
N GLY A 588 -1.48 26.98 18.76
CA GLY A 588 -0.94 26.96 20.12
C GLY A 588 -1.77 27.71 21.19
N TYR A 589 -2.46 28.80 20.84
CA TYR A 589 -3.06 29.72 21.81
C TYR A 589 -4.55 30.07 21.55
N PRO A 590 -5.48 29.57 22.38
CA PRO A 590 -5.34 28.31 23.11
C PRO A 590 -5.15 27.13 22.13
N ALA A 591 -4.82 25.95 22.67
CA ALA A 591 -4.67 24.73 21.87
C ALA A 591 -5.88 24.53 20.94
N SER A 592 -5.62 24.46 19.64
CA SER A 592 -6.65 24.37 18.61
C SER A 592 -6.17 23.59 17.40
N ILE A 593 -7.11 23.06 16.63
CA ILE A 593 -6.86 22.39 15.35
C ILE A 593 -7.90 22.92 14.37
N LEU A 594 -7.46 23.43 13.23
CA LEU A 594 -8.33 23.73 12.09
C LEU A 594 -8.29 22.56 11.09
N HIS A 595 -9.42 22.30 10.46
CA HIS A 595 -9.55 21.39 9.33
C HIS A 595 -9.77 22.20 8.06
N VAL A 596 -8.94 21.96 7.05
CA VAL A 596 -9.11 22.49 5.70
C VAL A 596 -9.48 21.32 4.81
N ASP A 597 -10.67 21.34 4.24
CA ASP A 597 -11.11 20.26 3.35
C ASP A 597 -10.49 20.37 1.95
N CYS A 598 -10.74 19.36 1.10
CA CYS A 598 -10.26 19.31 -0.27
C CYS A 598 -10.79 20.45 -1.18
N GLU A 599 -11.82 21.18 -0.77
CA GLU A 599 -12.36 22.38 -1.45
C GLU A 599 -11.80 23.69 -0.86
N ASP A 600 -10.74 23.61 -0.05
CA ASP A 600 -10.08 24.73 0.62
C ASP A 600 -10.95 25.45 1.67
N LYS A 601 -12.03 24.81 2.14
CA LYS A 601 -12.90 25.39 3.17
C LYS A 601 -12.35 25.09 4.56
N VAL A 602 -12.26 26.14 5.38
CA VAL A 602 -11.68 26.08 6.73
C VAL A 602 -12.77 25.96 7.79
N SER A 603 -12.64 24.98 8.67
CA SER A 603 -13.54 24.78 9.81
C SER A 603 -12.77 24.45 11.10
N PRO A 604 -13.27 24.83 12.30
CA PRO A 604 -12.65 24.42 13.55
C PRO A 604 -12.85 22.92 13.80
N PHE A 605 -11.75 22.19 13.97
CA PHE A 605 -11.78 20.79 14.35
C PHE A 605 -11.72 20.60 15.86
N TYR A 606 -10.91 21.41 16.55
CA TYR A 606 -10.83 21.46 18.01
C TYR A 606 -10.44 22.87 18.46
N VAL A 607 -11.04 23.37 19.53
CA VAL A 607 -10.63 24.62 20.19
C VAL A 607 -10.77 24.43 21.69
N ARG A 608 -9.69 24.66 22.43
CA ARG A 608 -9.71 24.62 23.90
C ARG A 608 -10.26 25.95 24.43
N GLU A 609 -11.26 25.89 25.30
CA GLU A 609 -11.74 27.06 26.03
C GLU A 609 -10.94 27.31 27.32
N PRO A 610 -10.82 28.56 27.81
CA PRO A 610 -11.36 29.78 27.20
C PRO A 610 -10.49 30.32 26.05
N THR A 611 -11.14 30.90 25.04
CA THR A 611 -10.47 31.64 23.93
C THR A 611 -10.04 33.07 24.30
N THR A 612 -10.44 33.57 25.47
CA THR A 612 -10.03 34.88 25.98
C THR A 612 -8.70 34.80 26.76
N PRO A 613 -7.88 35.87 26.77
CA PRO A 613 -6.69 35.94 27.62
C PRO A 613 -7.02 35.75 29.13
N PRO A 614 -6.16 35.07 29.91
CA PRO A 614 -4.93 34.40 29.49
C PRO A 614 -5.19 33.06 28.78
N ARG A 615 -4.65 32.90 27.56
CA ARG A 615 -4.82 31.69 26.75
C ARG A 615 -3.79 30.63 27.17
N SER A 616 -4.24 29.41 27.44
CA SER A 616 -3.33 28.31 27.78
C SER A 616 -2.61 27.78 26.53
N PHE A 617 -1.28 27.67 26.58
CA PHE A 617 -0.50 27.05 25.51
C PHE A 617 -0.62 25.51 25.56
N GLY A 618 -1.01 24.91 24.43
CA GLY A 618 -1.01 23.44 24.28
C GLY A 618 -1.86 22.68 25.32
N PHE A 619 -1.48 21.43 25.59
CA PHE A 619 -2.18 20.51 26.50
C PHE A 619 -1.53 20.32 27.88
N GLY A 620 -0.36 20.92 28.14
CA GLY A 620 0.28 20.89 29.45
C GLY A 620 0.95 19.55 29.82
N GLY A 621 2.00 19.17 29.08
CA GLY A 621 2.88 18.05 29.43
C GLY A 621 2.28 16.64 29.20
N VAL A 622 1.22 16.54 28.39
CA VAL A 622 0.57 15.27 28.03
C VAL A 622 0.53 15.09 26.51
N LEU A 623 0.63 13.84 26.06
CA LEU A 623 0.35 13.48 24.68
C LEU A 623 -1.14 13.23 24.50
N VAL A 624 -1.72 13.79 23.45
CA VAL A 624 -3.14 13.61 23.12
C VAL A 624 -3.28 13.15 21.68
N LYS A 625 -4.33 12.37 21.40
CA LYS A 625 -4.73 11.98 20.05
C LYS A 625 -6.18 12.34 19.77
N PHE A 626 -6.48 12.55 18.49
CA PHE A 626 -7.81 12.84 17.97
C PHE A 626 -8.24 11.77 16.97
N ALA A 627 -9.54 11.50 16.89
CA ALA A 627 -10.11 10.49 16.00
C ALA A 627 -10.84 11.14 14.81
N ILE A 628 -10.12 11.31 13.70
CA ILE A 628 -10.59 12.05 12.50
C ILE A 628 -11.88 11.48 11.88
N ARG A 629 -12.08 10.15 11.86
CA ARG A 629 -13.19 9.50 11.12
C ARG A 629 -14.53 9.44 11.85
N SER A 630 -14.58 9.77 13.13
CA SER A 630 -15.74 9.46 13.99
C SER A 630 -16.57 10.68 14.37
N GLY A 631 -16.24 11.87 13.83
CA GLY A 631 -16.78 13.14 14.31
C GLY A 631 -16.45 13.42 15.79
N HIS A 632 -15.54 12.63 16.40
CA HIS A 632 -15.07 12.88 17.76
C HIS A 632 -13.98 13.95 17.74
N HIS A 633 -14.37 15.15 18.13
CA HIS A 633 -13.51 16.32 18.24
C HIS A 633 -12.82 16.45 19.61
N SER A 634 -13.01 15.48 20.50
CA SER A 634 -12.46 15.53 21.87
C SER A 634 -11.07 14.89 21.93
N PRO A 635 -10.10 15.53 22.61
CA PRO A 635 -8.77 14.96 22.80
C PRO A 635 -8.84 13.72 23.69
N VAL A 636 -8.12 12.69 23.31
CA VAL A 636 -7.89 11.49 24.14
C VAL A 636 -6.46 11.53 24.64
N VAL A 637 -6.28 11.63 25.96
CA VAL A 637 -4.95 11.58 26.58
C VAL A 637 -4.34 10.19 26.39
N ILE A 638 -3.10 10.15 25.92
CA ILE A 638 -2.29 8.93 25.85
C ILE A 638 -1.55 8.80 27.19
N PRO A 639 -1.83 7.76 28.00
CA PRO A 639 -1.11 7.53 29.25
C PRO A 639 0.33 7.10 28.97
N GLN A 640 1.27 7.70 29.69
CA GLN A 640 2.68 7.32 29.68
C GLN A 640 2.95 6.23 30.71
N THR A 641 3.53 5.11 30.27
CA THR A 641 3.95 4.00 31.15
C THR A 641 5.32 4.22 31.77
N ASN A 642 6.12 5.11 31.17
CA ASN A 642 7.36 5.65 31.73
C ASN A 642 7.28 7.17 31.59
N TYR A 643 7.04 7.87 32.70
CA TYR A 643 6.70 9.29 32.67
C TYR A 643 7.91 10.16 32.33
N HIS A 644 7.81 10.93 31.26
CA HIS A 644 8.74 11.99 30.89
C HIS A 644 8.03 13.33 31.02
N ASN A 645 8.54 14.19 31.91
CA ASN A 645 8.00 15.52 32.11
C ASN A 645 8.64 16.49 31.12
N PHE A 646 8.05 16.58 29.93
CA PHE A 646 8.54 17.46 28.90
C PHE A 646 8.02 18.89 29.03
N SER A 647 8.88 19.86 28.73
CA SER A 647 8.55 21.29 28.66
C SER A 647 8.92 21.82 27.29
N GLY A 648 8.09 22.66 26.65
CA GLY A 648 8.48 23.33 25.41
C GLY A 648 8.66 22.38 24.21
N ALA A 649 7.61 21.62 23.87
CA ALA A 649 7.61 20.79 22.66
C ALA A 649 7.38 21.67 21.42
N GLY A 650 8.28 21.58 20.44
CA GLY A 650 8.24 22.32 19.18
C GLY A 650 7.41 21.62 18.11
N SER A 651 7.67 20.33 17.89
CA SER A 651 6.92 19.51 16.93
C SER A 651 6.93 18.04 17.30
N VAL A 652 6.01 17.28 16.70
CA VAL A 652 5.86 15.84 16.91
C VAL A 652 5.80 15.16 15.55
N SER A 653 6.51 14.05 15.39
CA SER A 653 6.43 13.24 14.18
C SER A 653 6.38 11.75 14.50
N VAL A 654 5.77 10.99 13.60
CA VAL A 654 5.69 9.52 13.68
C VAL A 654 6.30 8.97 12.40
N PRO A 655 7.62 8.73 12.35
CA PRO A 655 8.30 8.25 11.15
C PRO A 655 7.78 6.90 10.69
N HIS A 656 7.68 6.73 9.38
CA HIS A 656 7.21 5.50 8.76
C HIS A 656 8.25 4.39 8.82
N ARG A 657 9.56 4.71 8.79
CA ARG A 657 10.69 3.79 9.06
C ARG A 657 10.40 2.81 10.20
N TYR A 658 9.74 3.27 11.25
CA TYR A 658 9.44 2.47 12.44
C TYR A 658 8.01 1.90 12.49
N GLY A 659 7.33 1.82 11.34
CA GLY A 659 6.00 1.23 11.20
C GLY A 659 4.91 1.93 12.03
N GLY A 660 5.06 3.24 12.29
CA GLY A 660 4.12 4.02 13.09
C GLY A 660 4.14 3.73 14.60
N LYS A 661 5.17 3.03 15.09
CA LYS A 661 5.32 2.67 16.50
C LYS A 661 6.15 3.66 17.30
N VAL A 662 7.01 4.42 16.63
CA VAL A 662 7.93 5.38 17.26
C VAL A 662 7.43 6.80 17.01
N LEU A 663 7.49 7.62 18.04
CA LEU A 663 7.17 9.04 18.00
C LEU A 663 8.41 9.82 18.42
N LEU A 664 8.75 10.81 17.61
CA LEU A 664 9.84 11.75 17.87
C LEU A 664 9.21 13.09 18.24
N MET A 665 9.69 13.67 19.32
CA MET A 665 9.22 14.97 19.78
C MET A 665 10.42 15.91 19.93
N ALA A 666 10.40 17.02 19.18
CA ALA A 666 11.36 18.09 19.36
C ALA A 666 11.04 18.86 20.64
N GLU A 667 12.02 18.96 21.54
CA GLU A 667 11.80 19.44 22.90
C GLU A 667 12.96 20.32 23.40
N ASP A 668 12.59 21.42 24.07
CA ASP A 668 13.50 22.27 24.84
C ASP A 668 13.32 22.05 26.35
N VAL A 669 14.19 21.23 26.94
CA VAL A 669 14.15 20.92 28.38
C VAL A 669 14.65 22.12 29.19
N THR A 670 13.70 22.96 29.61
CA THR A 670 13.97 24.21 30.33
C THR A 670 14.74 24.01 31.64
N ALA A 671 14.47 22.93 32.37
CA ALA A 671 15.10 22.64 33.66
C ALA A 671 16.62 22.40 33.56
N THR A 672 17.08 21.82 32.45
CA THR A 672 18.50 21.49 32.20
C THR A 672 19.11 22.39 31.12
N ASN A 673 18.34 23.30 30.53
CA ASN A 673 18.75 24.17 29.42
C ASN A 673 19.33 23.38 28.22
N THR A 674 18.78 22.19 27.98
CA THR A 674 19.14 21.27 26.89
C THR A 674 18.04 21.20 25.85
N THR A 675 18.40 20.99 24.59
CA THR A 675 17.46 20.86 23.47
C THR A 675 17.77 19.59 22.70
N GLY A 676 16.74 18.88 22.22
CA GLY A 676 16.92 17.53 21.69
C GLY A 676 15.61 16.81 21.32
N ILE A 677 15.72 15.54 20.96
CA ILE A 677 14.60 14.68 20.57
C ILE A 677 14.25 13.70 21.67
N SER A 678 13.04 13.81 22.18
CA SER A 678 12.43 12.78 23.02
C SER A 678 11.85 11.67 22.15
N VAL A 679 12.23 10.42 22.45
CA VAL A 679 11.81 9.22 21.72
C VAL A 679 10.80 8.45 22.54
N PHE A 680 9.61 8.25 21.98
CA PHE A 680 8.54 7.45 22.57
C PHE A 680 8.21 6.26 21.68
N ILE A 681 7.72 5.18 22.29
CA ILE A 681 7.17 4.03 21.55
C ILE A 681 5.78 3.67 22.03
N SER A 682 4.97 3.16 21.11
CA SER A 682 3.73 2.44 21.42
C SER A 682 3.71 1.04 20.80
N LYS A 683 3.22 0.06 21.56
CA LYS A 683 2.97 -1.32 21.09
C LYS A 683 1.49 -1.63 20.91
N ASP A 684 0.60 -0.69 21.25
CA ASP A 684 -0.84 -0.91 21.40
C ASP A 684 -1.67 0.12 20.60
N SER A 685 -1.10 0.62 19.50
CA SER A 685 -1.73 1.64 18.64
C SER A 685 -2.02 2.96 19.39
N TRP A 686 -1.01 3.43 20.13
CA TRP A 686 -1.03 4.67 20.89
C TRP A 686 -2.17 4.70 21.94
N LYS A 687 -2.52 3.54 22.51
CA LYS A 687 -3.38 3.50 23.71
C LYS A 687 -2.57 3.78 24.96
N SER A 688 -1.29 3.50 24.93
CA SER A 688 -0.28 3.97 25.85
C SER A 688 1.02 4.27 25.09
N ASP A 689 1.86 5.10 25.69
CA ASP A 689 3.22 5.31 25.24
C ASP A 689 4.23 4.89 26.32
N ARG A 690 5.47 4.73 25.90
CA ARG A 690 6.62 4.53 26.77
C ARG A 690 7.75 5.44 26.27
N PHE A 691 8.17 6.38 27.11
CA PHE A 691 9.40 7.14 26.87
C PHE A 691 10.62 6.22 26.92
N LEU A 692 11.47 6.30 25.90
CA LEU A 692 12.68 5.48 25.75
C LEU A 692 13.95 6.25 26.10
N GLY A 693 14.01 7.54 25.79
CA GLY A 693 15.20 8.35 26.01
C GLY A 693 15.17 9.70 25.29
N PHE A 694 16.16 10.52 25.59
CA PHE A 694 16.35 11.86 25.03
C PHE A 694 17.67 11.92 24.27
N ILE A 695 17.61 12.30 22.99
CA ILE A 695 18.76 12.49 22.11
C ILE A 695 19.10 13.99 22.13
N GLU A 696 20.13 14.37 22.87
CA GLU A 696 20.57 15.75 22.98
C GLU A 696 21.17 16.27 21.65
N SER A 697 20.79 17.48 21.25
CA SER A 697 21.32 18.12 20.04
C SER A 697 22.81 18.46 20.20
N VAL A 698 23.62 17.99 19.26
CA VAL A 698 25.06 18.28 19.21
C VAL A 698 25.32 19.78 19.01
N ASP A 699 24.45 20.47 18.25
CA ASP A 699 24.62 21.89 17.93
C ASP A 699 24.67 22.74 19.21
N ARG A 700 23.87 22.37 20.22
CA ARG A 700 23.85 23.06 21.52
C ARG A 700 25.19 22.96 22.26
N LYS A 701 25.94 21.86 22.09
CA LYS A 701 27.26 21.67 22.70
C LYS A 701 28.35 22.43 21.98
N SER A 702 28.19 22.66 20.68
CA SER A 702 29.17 23.35 19.85
C SER A 702 28.99 24.87 19.79
N GLU A 703 27.82 25.39 20.15
CA GLU A 703 27.50 26.82 20.06
C GLU A 703 27.77 27.57 21.38
N PRO A 704 28.17 28.86 21.32
CA PRO A 704 28.34 29.67 22.52
C PRO A 704 27.04 29.79 23.33
N ALA A 705 27.13 29.84 24.65
CA ALA A 705 25.96 30.01 25.54
C ALA A 705 25.15 31.29 25.28
N SER A 706 25.71 32.27 24.54
CA SER A 706 25.01 33.46 24.09
C SER A 706 24.03 33.20 22.95
N VAL A 707 24.16 32.11 22.19
CA VAL A 707 23.23 31.78 21.11
C VAL A 707 21.99 31.12 21.70
N ALA A 708 20.82 31.74 21.49
CA ALA A 708 19.55 31.12 21.82
C ALA A 708 19.19 30.14 20.69
N MET A 709 18.78 28.93 21.06
CA MET A 709 18.50 27.82 20.13
C MET A 709 17.28 27.05 20.60
N SER A 710 16.52 26.52 19.66
CA SER A 710 15.39 25.61 19.90
C SER A 710 15.43 24.50 18.87
N LEU A 711 15.06 23.28 19.27
CA LEU A 711 14.89 22.21 18.30
C LEU A 711 13.54 22.36 17.63
N ALA A 712 13.57 22.60 16.32
CA ALA A 712 12.36 22.91 15.57
C ALA A 712 11.62 21.63 15.19
N SER A 713 12.33 20.66 14.60
CA SER A 713 11.70 19.46 14.09
C SER A 713 12.62 18.26 13.95
N ALA A 714 12.03 17.06 13.95
CA ALA A 714 12.69 15.86 13.43
C ALA A 714 11.73 15.09 12.54
N HIS A 715 12.18 14.76 11.34
CA HIS A 715 11.38 14.08 10.34
C HIS A 715 12.22 13.07 9.56
N GLU A 716 11.49 12.14 8.97
CA GLU A 716 12.03 11.17 8.03
C GLU A 716 12.43 11.86 6.73
N LEU A 717 13.60 11.48 6.21
CA LEU A 717 14.16 11.87 4.93
C LEU A 717 14.66 10.58 4.29
N GLY A 718 13.96 10.11 3.25
CA GLY A 718 14.21 8.82 2.64
C GLY A 718 14.08 7.72 3.69
N ASP A 719 15.15 6.98 3.92
CA ASP A 719 15.22 5.93 4.94
C ASP A 719 15.81 6.42 6.27
N ARG A 720 16.10 7.70 6.46
CA ARG A 720 16.82 8.21 7.65
C ARG A 720 16.03 9.26 8.41
N ILE A 721 16.43 9.50 9.66
CA ILE A 721 15.83 10.52 10.53
C ILE A 721 16.79 11.69 10.68
N TYR A 722 16.29 12.87 10.35
CA TYR A 722 17.01 14.12 10.50
C TYR A 722 16.35 15.02 11.53
N SER A 723 17.14 15.85 12.20
CA SER A 723 16.63 16.92 13.07
C SER A 723 17.10 18.30 12.60
N SER A 724 16.22 19.29 12.69
CA SER A 724 16.48 20.70 12.40
C SER A 724 16.56 21.52 13.68
N THR A 725 17.63 22.30 13.80
CA THR A 725 17.84 23.24 14.90
C THR A 725 17.60 24.67 14.41
N LEU A 726 16.78 25.42 15.14
CA LEU A 726 16.54 26.84 14.88
C LEU A 726 17.42 27.71 15.78
N PHE A 727 18.04 28.72 15.17
CA PHE A 727 18.93 29.67 15.82
C PHE A 727 18.27 31.04 15.94
N TYR A 728 18.42 31.66 17.11
CA TYR A 728 17.94 33.01 17.41
C TYR A 728 19.15 33.90 17.72
N ASP A 729 19.93 34.23 16.68
CA ASP A 729 21.22 34.91 16.83
C ASP A 729 21.08 36.34 17.39
N ASN A 730 19.93 37.00 17.21
CA ASN A 730 19.66 38.33 17.76
C ASN A 730 18.80 38.27 19.03
N LYS A 731 19.43 38.48 20.20
CA LYS A 731 18.73 38.57 21.50
C LYS A 731 17.77 39.77 21.62
N VAL A 732 17.79 40.71 20.67
CA VAL A 732 17.05 41.97 20.76
C VAL A 732 15.66 41.88 20.13
N ASN A 733 15.49 41.08 19.07
CA ASN A 733 14.19 40.89 18.41
C ASN A 733 14.07 39.50 17.76
N PRO A 734 13.26 38.58 18.30
CA PRO A 734 13.07 37.24 17.75
C PRO A 734 12.26 37.24 16.44
N ALA A 735 11.81 38.40 15.93
CA ALA A 735 11.04 38.58 14.70
C ALA A 735 11.89 38.86 13.44
N MET A 736 13.22 38.94 13.55
CA MET A 736 14.11 39.24 12.41
C MET A 736 15.20 38.18 12.23
N ALA A 737 15.65 37.99 10.99
CA ALA A 737 16.82 37.17 10.71
C ALA A 737 18.10 37.83 11.26
N GLY A 738 18.95 37.04 11.91
CA GLY A 738 20.32 37.44 12.24
C GLY A 738 21.28 37.29 11.05
N ASP A 739 22.58 37.48 11.29
CA ASP A 739 23.65 37.45 10.29
C ASP A 739 24.19 36.04 9.95
N ARG A 740 23.63 34.99 10.56
CA ARG A 740 24.02 33.59 10.32
C ARG A 740 23.75 33.17 8.86
N LYS A 741 24.71 32.40 8.33
CA LYS A 741 24.68 31.86 6.97
C LYS A 741 24.84 30.34 6.89
N ASP A 742 25.26 29.71 7.99
CA ASP A 742 25.51 28.29 8.04
C ASP A 742 24.45 27.61 8.92
N PHE A 743 23.81 26.60 8.36
CA PHE A 743 22.74 25.82 9.02
C PHE A 743 22.98 24.32 8.77
N SER A 744 22.31 23.46 9.53
CA SER A 744 22.41 22.02 9.32
C SER A 744 21.12 21.26 9.63
N LEU A 745 20.90 20.16 8.92
CA LEU A 745 20.07 19.06 9.39
C LEU A 745 20.99 17.95 9.89
N ARG A 746 20.80 17.53 11.14
CA ARG A 746 21.63 16.50 11.77
C ARG A 746 21.00 15.14 11.56
N ASP A 747 21.80 14.18 11.10
CA ASP A 747 21.36 12.78 10.99
C ASP A 747 21.39 12.14 12.37
N ILE A 748 20.22 11.81 12.89
CA ILE A 748 20.06 11.22 14.23
C ILE A 748 19.61 9.76 14.17
N THR A 749 19.59 9.16 12.98
CA THR A 749 19.06 7.80 12.75
C THR A 749 19.71 6.78 13.67
N GLU A 750 21.05 6.76 13.73
CA GLU A 750 21.77 5.79 14.55
C GLU A 750 21.52 5.98 16.05
N SER A 751 21.30 7.23 16.49
CA SER A 751 20.98 7.53 17.89
C SER A 751 19.58 7.03 18.26
N VAL A 752 18.62 7.17 17.34
CA VAL A 752 17.26 6.62 17.53
C VAL A 752 17.31 5.09 17.50
N ASP A 753 17.99 4.50 16.53
CA ASP A 753 18.08 3.05 16.35
C ASP A 753 18.80 2.38 17.53
N ALA A 754 19.86 3.01 18.06
CA ALA A 754 20.55 2.57 19.27
C ALA A 754 19.61 2.56 20.49
N LEU A 755 18.86 3.64 20.73
CA LEU A 755 17.89 3.70 21.83
C LEU A 755 16.81 2.62 21.71
N LEU A 756 16.32 2.34 20.49
CA LEU A 756 15.35 1.28 20.25
C LEU A 756 15.94 -0.09 20.56
N LYS A 757 17.17 -0.35 20.08
CA LYS A 757 17.88 -1.62 20.28
C LYS A 757 18.21 -1.88 21.76
N GLU A 758 18.70 -0.88 22.47
CA GLU A 758 18.96 -0.94 23.92
C GLU A 758 17.69 -1.30 24.72
N ASN A 759 16.53 -0.93 24.18
CA ASN A 759 15.21 -1.20 24.78
C ASN A 759 14.53 -2.48 24.23
N GLY A 760 15.30 -3.36 23.58
CA GLY A 760 14.87 -4.69 23.14
C GLY A 760 13.95 -4.70 21.92
N LEU A 761 14.09 -3.74 21.03
CA LEU A 761 13.32 -3.63 19.79
C LEU A 761 14.25 -3.88 18.61
N ASN A 762 13.88 -4.82 17.73
CA ASN A 762 14.55 -4.99 16.45
C ASN A 762 14.03 -3.90 15.51
N VAL A 763 14.94 -3.02 15.09
CA VAL A 763 14.72 -1.93 14.13
C VAL A 763 14.85 -2.45 12.72
#